data_AF-A0A848HJ99-F1
#
_entry.id   AF-A0A848HJ99-F1
#
_cell.length_a   1.000
_cell.length_b   1.000
_cell.length_c   1.000
_cell.angle_alpha   90.00
_cell.angle_beta   90.00
_cell.angle_gamma   90.00
#
_symmetry.space_group_name_H-M   'P 1'
#
loop_
_entity.id
_entity.type
_entity.pdbx_description
1 polymer ?
#
loop_
_entity_poly.entity_id
_entity_poly.type
_entity_poly.pdbx_seq_one_letter_code
_entity_poly.pdbx_strand_id
1 'polypeptide(L)'
;MVLAQPGPVHAAPRIGWSGEVDETVRYFTLTGFQMPRSTRSRVRENAPVSLLLIISCVVTLLAFLAQQRTQRERIAIHAKADATESVLALQHGVDAYLHLTRGFGGFIAASGPTNLKDYDTYLATVDALTDHPGLRYIGYIPRVPRAAAQSFEASVQAEAPGFAIKGSGTDPDFAFPNLYAAPRDKRSLGIRGLDFSGIPQRWTAMQQARDSGQTIATEQHHYVTAPGMVPIIMAFTPIYDRALPSSTVEERRVALRGFVFSIYHVPAMIERALGDAFRSEFDLDIVDGASVLYKSGERVPRASGERAFGVAHRASVIFGGRHWQLFFYPRPQYFARYESSMGNVILVGGLGASLTLAWAMAAWLRRNRARLGSYKQTLRFDEVFESHPSAVYLLDRQRRFINANARALIEFKMSREELIGKSIEQLIIPAKQDMSREQFEQALSGNSVTYDSAIIDGKGHEIQLSVIMIPMKTNDRVAHVVGIAENITAQRERAWELKESKQMLQLVIDHIPQRVFWKNTKLDYLGCNKAFCDDAGLEQPEQIIGKSDFDLAWHASADSSRTEDAATLATGKAKVNYEEQQNRADGSVVWLRTSKIPLSNIDGETVALLGLYEDITLRKQMESQLRELAHYDGLTKLANRTFFYDHLEQAIARIKRKGGQFALMYFDIDRFKSVNDTYGHDVGDALLTAFSARIKATVRDMDVVARLGGDEFALLLDDISDRSAAERVAGKLVAAMHPPFQVGRLGLSVSTSIGVAFYRRGMSADEIIRQADGAMYTAKRAGRDRYEIVAEPVIEP
;
A
#
# COMPACT_ATOMS: atom_id res chain seq x y z
N MET A 1 69.69 -32.01 0.89
CA MET A 1 69.85 -31.58 -0.53
C MET A 1 69.06 -30.29 -0.69
N VAL A 2 69.70 -29.11 -0.63
CA VAL A 2 70.43 -28.47 -1.77
C VAL A 2 69.41 -28.00 -2.81
N LEU A 3 68.98 -26.73 -2.71
CA LEU A 3 69.10 -25.64 -3.73
C LEU A 3 67.82 -25.54 -4.58
N ALA A 4 67.40 -24.43 -5.16
CA ALA A 4 67.70 -23.01 -5.05
C ALA A 4 66.58 -22.28 -5.81
N GLN A 5 66.51 -21.00 -5.52
CA GLN A 5 65.88 -19.87 -6.23
C GLN A 5 65.67 -19.91 -7.77
N PRO A 6 64.87 -18.94 -8.29
CA PRO A 6 63.99 -19.08 -9.46
C PRO A 6 64.55 -18.46 -10.76
N GLY A 7 63.93 -18.81 -11.89
CA GLY A 7 63.97 -18.04 -13.16
C GLY A 7 63.83 -18.91 -14.41
N PRO A 8 63.57 -18.34 -15.61
CA PRO A 8 62.95 -17.06 -15.93
C PRO A 8 61.64 -17.20 -16.75
N VAL A 9 60.94 -16.07 -16.79
CA VAL A 9 59.62 -15.80 -17.35
C VAL A 9 59.57 -15.94 -18.87
N HIS A 10 58.58 -16.70 -19.36
CA HIS A 10 57.96 -16.46 -20.67
C HIS A 10 56.46 -16.28 -20.48
N ALA A 11 56.06 -15.03 -20.28
CA ALA A 11 54.70 -14.56 -20.49
C ALA A 11 54.78 -13.34 -21.44
N ALA A 12 54.11 -13.43 -22.57
CA ALA A 12 53.87 -12.32 -23.47
C ALA A 12 52.41 -12.36 -23.94
N PRO A 13 51.71 -11.21 -24.07
CA PRO A 13 51.89 -9.97 -23.32
C PRO A 13 50.58 -9.50 -22.68
N ARG A 14 50.67 -9.10 -21.40
CA ARG A 14 49.74 -8.14 -20.82
C ARG A 14 50.08 -6.77 -21.39
N ILE A 15 49.14 -6.16 -22.12
CA ILE A 15 49.19 -4.72 -22.35
C ILE A 15 48.62 -4.07 -21.09
N GLY A 16 49.52 -3.60 -20.22
CA GLY A 16 49.18 -2.70 -19.14
C GLY A 16 49.04 -1.29 -19.69
N TRP A 17 47.99 -0.58 -19.29
CA TRP A 17 47.93 0.87 -19.38
C TRP A 17 48.26 1.42 -17.99
N SER A 18 49.56 1.66 -17.75
CA SER A 18 50.03 2.61 -16.75
C SER A 18 51.01 3.54 -17.47
N GLY A 19 50.56 4.76 -17.75
CA GLY A 19 51.35 5.76 -18.44
C GLY A 19 50.47 6.92 -18.88
N GLU A 20 50.61 8.05 -18.17
CA GLU A 20 50.38 9.39 -18.68
C GLU A 20 48.96 9.73 -19.16
N VAL A 21 48.11 10.02 -18.18
CA VAL A 21 47.01 10.97 -18.33
C VAL A 21 47.61 12.37 -18.48
N ASP A 22 48.15 12.73 -19.65
CA ASP A 22 48.52 14.14 -19.90
C ASP A 22 48.50 14.64 -21.37
N GLU A 23 48.03 13.87 -22.36
CA GLU A 23 48.07 14.37 -23.76
C GLU A 23 46.78 14.35 -24.58
N THR A 24 45.64 13.87 -24.05
CA THR A 24 44.38 13.87 -24.83
C THR A 24 43.39 14.99 -24.47
N VAL A 25 43.75 15.91 -23.55
CA VAL A 25 42.98 17.14 -23.27
C VAL A 25 43.44 18.33 -24.15
N ARG A 26 44.49 18.17 -24.97
CA ARG A 26 45.05 19.27 -25.78
C ARG A 26 44.44 19.48 -27.18
N TYR A 27 43.46 18.67 -27.60
CA TYR A 27 42.87 18.80 -28.95
C TYR A 27 41.51 19.52 -29.04
N PHE A 28 40.99 20.07 -27.92
CA PHE A 28 39.82 20.97 -27.92
C PHE A 28 40.15 22.43 -27.62
N THR A 29 41.36 22.88 -27.96
CA THR A 29 41.80 24.29 -27.84
C THR A 29 42.23 24.92 -29.17
N LEU A 30 41.73 24.42 -30.30
CA LEU A 30 42.02 25.00 -31.63
C LEU A 30 40.78 25.04 -32.55
N THR A 31 39.70 25.67 -32.06
CA THR A 31 38.83 26.49 -32.92
C THR A 31 38.48 27.75 -32.12
N GLY A 32 39.10 28.86 -32.50
CA GLY A 32 39.00 30.14 -31.81
C GLY A 32 37.61 30.77 -31.94
N PHE A 33 36.67 30.35 -31.09
CA PHE A 33 35.51 31.17 -30.77
C PHE A 33 35.86 32.08 -29.58
N GLN A 34 36.72 33.09 -29.84
CA GLN A 34 36.94 34.16 -28.87
C GLN A 34 35.68 35.03 -28.82
N MET A 35 34.83 34.80 -27.81
CA MET A 35 33.74 35.71 -27.52
C MET A 35 34.29 37.13 -27.26
N PRO A 36 33.77 38.19 -27.90
CA PRO A 36 34.21 39.56 -27.72
C PRO A 36 34.24 39.97 -26.23
N ARG A 37 35.19 40.80 -25.79
CA ARG A 37 35.31 41.26 -24.38
C ARG A 37 34.01 41.86 -23.81
N SER A 38 33.19 42.50 -24.66
CA SER A 38 31.86 43.02 -24.32
C SER A 38 30.83 41.93 -23.98
N THR A 39 31.00 40.73 -24.53
CA THR A 39 30.15 39.55 -24.27
C THR A 39 30.52 38.88 -22.95
N ARG A 40 31.83 38.81 -22.61
CA ARG A 40 32.29 38.29 -21.30
C ARG A 40 31.86 39.16 -20.12
N SER A 41 31.85 40.49 -20.26
CA SER A 41 31.35 41.38 -19.20
C SER A 41 29.84 41.22 -19.03
N ARG A 42 29.06 41.19 -20.12
CA ARG A 42 27.61 40.92 -20.09
C ARG A 42 27.24 39.57 -19.50
N VAL A 43 28.01 38.52 -19.78
CA VAL A 43 27.80 37.18 -19.20
C VAL A 43 28.10 37.18 -17.69
N ARG A 44 29.20 37.79 -17.26
CA ARG A 44 29.55 37.90 -15.83
C ARG A 44 28.58 38.80 -15.06
N GLU A 45 28.01 39.79 -15.73
CA GLU A 45 27.01 40.69 -15.21
C GLU A 45 25.63 40.03 -15.05
N ASN A 46 25.22 39.17 -15.97
CA ASN A 46 23.92 38.49 -15.90
C ASN A 46 24.00 37.09 -15.28
N ALA A 47 25.19 36.65 -14.86
CA ALA A 47 25.44 35.36 -14.23
C ALA A 47 24.46 35.01 -13.08
N PRO A 48 24.08 35.93 -12.17
CA PRO A 48 23.14 35.59 -11.10
C PRO A 48 21.73 35.26 -11.61
N VAL A 49 21.30 35.90 -12.70
CA VAL A 49 19.98 35.69 -13.33
C VAL A 49 19.96 34.33 -14.03
N SER A 50 20.99 34.04 -14.83
CA SER A 50 21.12 32.77 -15.52
C SER A 50 21.25 31.60 -14.54
N LEU A 51 22.01 31.78 -13.45
CA LEU A 51 22.16 30.77 -12.40
C LEU A 51 20.83 30.47 -11.71
N LEU A 52 20.07 31.51 -11.35
CA LEU A 52 18.75 31.35 -10.74
C LEU A 52 17.78 30.58 -11.65
N LEU A 53 17.72 30.94 -12.94
CA LEU A 53 16.86 30.28 -13.93
C LEU A 53 17.23 28.80 -14.12
N ILE A 54 18.53 28.49 -14.19
CA ILE A 54 19.01 27.11 -14.32
C ILE A 54 18.60 26.31 -13.09
N ILE A 55 18.85 26.83 -11.88
CA ILE A 55 18.53 26.15 -10.63
C ILE A 55 17.02 25.89 -10.53
N SER A 56 16.17 26.89 -10.83
CA SER A 56 14.72 26.75 -10.73
C SER A 56 14.14 25.78 -11.77
N CYS A 57 14.67 25.79 -13.00
CA CYS A 57 14.32 24.81 -14.03
C CYS A 57 14.75 23.38 -13.65
N VAL A 58 15.93 23.22 -13.04
CA VAL A 58 16.40 21.93 -12.54
C VAL A 58 15.49 21.42 -11.42
N VAL A 59 15.11 22.26 -10.46
CA VAL A 59 14.16 21.90 -9.40
C VAL A 59 12.81 21.48 -9.99
N THR A 60 12.30 22.23 -10.97
CA THR A 60 11.04 21.89 -11.67
C THR A 60 11.13 20.54 -12.38
N LEU A 61 12.24 20.28 -13.09
CA LEU A 61 12.48 19.02 -13.77
C LEU A 61 12.58 17.85 -12.78
N LEU A 62 13.29 18.04 -11.65
CA LEU A 62 13.40 17.03 -10.61
C LEU A 62 12.04 16.72 -9.97
N ALA A 63 11.22 17.75 -9.70
CA ALA A 63 9.86 17.56 -9.17
C ALA A 63 8.95 16.82 -10.18
N PHE A 64 9.04 17.16 -11.47
CA PHE A 64 8.33 16.46 -12.54
C PHE A 64 8.73 14.98 -12.64
N LEU A 65 10.04 14.70 -12.62
CA LEU A 65 10.55 13.33 -12.67
C LEU A 65 10.18 12.53 -11.42
N ALA A 66 10.20 13.16 -10.24
CA ALA A 66 9.76 12.55 -8.99
C ALA A 66 8.25 12.22 -9.02
N GLN A 67 7.43 13.12 -9.57
CA GLN A 67 6.00 12.88 -9.75
C GLN A 67 5.75 11.75 -10.75
N GLN A 68 6.44 11.73 -11.90
CA GLN A 68 6.33 10.63 -12.86
C GLN A 68 6.73 9.28 -12.25
N ARG A 69 7.78 9.26 -11.42
CA ARG A 69 8.21 8.06 -10.72
C ARG A 69 7.14 7.57 -9.75
N THR A 70 6.58 8.47 -8.94
CA THR A 70 5.51 8.15 -7.97
C THR A 70 4.26 7.62 -8.67
N GLN A 71 3.88 8.22 -9.81
CA GLN A 71 2.77 7.74 -10.63
C GLN A 71 3.01 6.31 -11.14
N ARG A 72 4.21 6.04 -11.68
CA ARG A 72 4.57 4.68 -12.14
C ARG A 72 4.55 3.66 -11.01
N GLU A 73 5.04 4.03 -9.82
CA GLU A 73 5.04 3.15 -8.64
C GLU A 73 3.60 2.83 -8.17
N ARG A 74 2.70 3.82 -8.16
CA ARG A 74 1.27 3.59 -7.84
C ARG A 74 0.60 2.66 -8.85
N ILE A 75 0.78 2.92 -10.14
CA ILE A 75 0.21 2.07 -11.20
C ILE A 75 0.74 0.64 -11.06
N ALA A 76 2.03 0.47 -10.75
CA ALA A 76 2.63 -0.84 -10.54
C ALA A 76 2.02 -1.60 -9.35
N ILE A 77 1.75 -0.90 -8.24
CA ILE A 77 1.12 -1.48 -7.05
C ILE A 77 -0.30 -1.95 -7.37
N HIS A 78 -1.11 -1.11 -8.00
CA HIS A 78 -2.47 -1.47 -8.40
C HIS A 78 -2.47 -2.63 -9.41
N ALA A 79 -1.63 -2.55 -10.45
CA ALA A 79 -1.51 -3.63 -11.43
C ALA A 79 -1.13 -4.97 -10.80
N LYS A 80 -0.27 -4.95 -9.78
CA LYS A 80 0.09 -6.15 -9.02
C LYS A 80 -1.10 -6.70 -8.21
N ALA A 81 -1.86 -5.83 -7.56
CA ALA A 81 -3.03 -6.24 -6.78
C ALA A 81 -4.09 -6.89 -7.68
N ASP A 82 -4.48 -6.22 -8.77
CA ASP A 82 -5.50 -6.71 -9.72
C ASP A 82 -5.06 -8.01 -10.42
N ALA A 83 -3.76 -8.11 -10.74
CA ALA A 83 -3.21 -9.36 -11.28
C ALA A 83 -3.22 -10.50 -10.25
N THR A 84 -3.00 -10.21 -8.96
CA THR A 84 -3.06 -11.23 -7.89
C THR A 84 -4.49 -11.75 -7.71
N GLU A 85 -5.48 -10.87 -7.76
CA GLU A 85 -6.90 -11.26 -7.75
C GLU A 85 -7.23 -12.15 -8.96
N SER A 86 -6.76 -11.78 -10.15
CA SER A 86 -6.91 -12.57 -11.37
C SER A 86 -6.25 -13.96 -11.25
N VAL A 87 -5.12 -14.08 -10.56
CA VAL A 87 -4.47 -15.39 -10.30
C VAL A 87 -5.36 -16.30 -9.47
N LEU A 88 -6.01 -15.76 -8.43
CA LEU A 88 -6.94 -16.53 -7.59
C LEU A 88 -8.17 -16.97 -8.39
N ALA A 89 -8.78 -16.06 -9.16
CA ALA A 89 -9.89 -16.37 -10.05
C ALA A 89 -9.50 -17.47 -11.05
N LEU A 90 -8.28 -17.40 -11.61
CA LEU A 90 -7.79 -18.41 -12.51
C LEU A 90 -7.55 -19.76 -11.82
N GLN A 91 -6.91 -19.77 -10.64
CA GLN A 91 -6.68 -21.01 -9.87
C GLN A 91 -8.00 -21.73 -9.59
N HIS A 92 -8.99 -21.01 -9.04
CA HIS A 92 -10.33 -21.57 -8.82
C HIS A 92 -10.99 -22.03 -10.13
N GLY A 93 -10.85 -21.23 -11.19
CA GLY A 93 -11.38 -21.55 -12.50
C GLY A 93 -10.80 -22.83 -13.10
N VAL A 94 -9.48 -23.05 -13.00
CA VAL A 94 -8.84 -24.27 -13.51
C VAL A 94 -9.04 -25.48 -12.59
N ASP A 95 -9.16 -25.28 -11.27
CA ASP A 95 -9.46 -26.36 -10.32
C ASP A 95 -10.86 -26.93 -10.50
N ALA A 96 -11.84 -26.11 -10.88
CA ALA A 96 -13.19 -26.56 -11.19
C ALA A 96 -13.21 -27.67 -12.27
N TYR A 97 -12.34 -27.57 -13.28
CA TYR A 97 -12.20 -28.60 -14.30
C TYR A 97 -11.66 -29.92 -13.74
N LEU A 98 -10.66 -29.87 -12.85
CA LEU A 98 -10.11 -31.07 -12.22
C LEU A 98 -11.10 -31.70 -11.23
N HIS A 99 -11.89 -30.88 -10.53
CA HIS A 99 -12.97 -31.35 -9.66
C HIS A 99 -14.01 -32.14 -10.43
N LEU A 100 -14.38 -31.67 -11.63
CA LEU A 100 -15.28 -32.40 -12.52
C LEU A 100 -14.69 -33.75 -12.93
N THR A 101 -13.42 -33.80 -13.34
CA THR A 101 -12.74 -35.07 -13.67
C THR A 101 -12.71 -36.03 -12.47
N ARG A 102 -12.43 -35.54 -11.26
CA ARG A 102 -12.42 -36.36 -10.04
C ARG A 102 -13.81 -36.86 -9.66
N GLY A 103 -14.83 -35.99 -9.73
CA GLY A 103 -16.22 -36.37 -9.50
C GLY A 103 -16.67 -37.48 -10.45
N PHE A 104 -16.29 -37.37 -11.73
CA PHE A 104 -16.51 -38.40 -12.73
C PHE A 104 -15.79 -39.73 -12.37
N GLY A 105 -14.55 -39.66 -11.89
CA GLY A 105 -13.82 -40.83 -11.36
C GLY A 105 -14.53 -41.50 -10.19
N GLY A 106 -15.07 -40.71 -9.25
CA GLY A 106 -15.85 -41.19 -8.11
C GLY A 106 -17.12 -41.91 -8.52
N PHE A 107 -17.82 -41.41 -9.55
CA PHE A 107 -18.97 -42.06 -10.14
C PHE A 107 -18.60 -43.42 -10.74
N ILE A 108 -17.59 -43.49 -11.61
CA ILE A 108 -17.15 -44.77 -12.21
C ILE A 108 -16.69 -45.78 -11.14
N ALA A 109 -16.00 -45.31 -10.10
CA ALA A 109 -15.61 -46.17 -8.98
C ALA A 109 -16.81 -46.75 -8.21
N ALA A 110 -17.97 -46.08 -8.21
CA ALA A 110 -19.18 -46.51 -7.52
C ALA A 110 -20.11 -47.36 -8.39
N SER A 111 -20.18 -47.10 -9.70
CA SER A 111 -21.14 -47.72 -10.62
C SER A 111 -20.78 -49.15 -11.07
N GLY A 112 -19.61 -49.68 -10.69
CA GLY A 112 -19.16 -51.03 -11.08
C GLY A 112 -18.73 -51.13 -12.56
N PRO A 113 -18.31 -52.31 -13.03
CA PRO A 113 -17.94 -52.50 -14.44
C PRO A 113 -19.18 -52.47 -15.34
N THR A 114 -19.10 -51.67 -16.42
CA THR A 114 -19.98 -51.65 -17.61
C THR A 114 -21.46 -51.35 -17.38
N ASN A 115 -21.81 -50.06 -17.35
CA ASN A 115 -23.09 -49.57 -17.88
C ASN A 115 -22.86 -48.24 -18.62
N LEU A 116 -22.66 -48.32 -19.93
CA LEU A 116 -22.41 -47.18 -20.82
C LEU A 116 -23.55 -46.15 -20.87
N LYS A 117 -24.77 -46.54 -20.51
CA LYS A 117 -25.95 -45.67 -20.50
C LYS A 117 -25.97 -44.74 -19.28
N ASP A 118 -25.49 -45.21 -18.14
CA ASP A 118 -25.39 -44.41 -16.91
C ASP A 118 -24.32 -43.33 -17.04
N TYR A 119 -23.29 -43.59 -17.86
CA TYR A 119 -22.26 -42.62 -18.24
C TYR A 119 -22.89 -41.42 -18.97
N ASP A 120 -23.59 -41.68 -20.08
CA ASP A 120 -24.20 -40.64 -20.92
C ASP A 120 -25.23 -39.82 -20.10
N THR A 121 -25.98 -40.52 -19.22
CA THR A 121 -26.94 -39.91 -18.30
C THR A 121 -26.25 -39.01 -17.27
N TYR A 122 -25.16 -39.46 -16.65
CA TYR A 122 -24.41 -38.66 -15.69
C TYR A 122 -23.90 -37.38 -16.33
N LEU A 123 -23.21 -37.46 -17.48
CA LEU A 123 -22.69 -36.26 -18.14
C LEU A 123 -23.76 -35.27 -18.60
N ALA A 124 -24.92 -35.77 -19.05
CA ALA A 124 -26.06 -34.93 -19.37
C ALA A 124 -26.68 -34.28 -18.13
N THR A 125 -26.61 -34.93 -16.96
CA THR A 125 -27.17 -34.41 -15.71
C THR A 125 -26.32 -33.30 -15.09
N VAL A 126 -24.99 -33.35 -15.24
CA VAL A 126 -24.07 -32.31 -14.74
C VAL A 126 -23.76 -31.22 -15.77
N ASP A 127 -24.42 -31.23 -16.94
CA ASP A 127 -24.18 -30.28 -18.06
C ASP A 127 -22.68 -30.04 -18.32
N ALA A 128 -21.89 -31.10 -18.16
CA ALA A 128 -20.45 -31.02 -17.92
C ALA A 128 -19.70 -30.28 -19.04
N LEU A 129 -20.16 -30.42 -20.29
CA LEU A 129 -19.55 -29.81 -21.47
C LEU A 129 -20.10 -28.42 -21.79
N THR A 130 -21.30 -28.09 -21.30
CA THR A 130 -21.95 -26.78 -21.49
C THR A 130 -21.40 -25.76 -20.49
N ASP A 131 -21.26 -26.17 -19.23
CA ASP A 131 -20.81 -25.29 -18.15
C ASP A 131 -19.28 -25.08 -18.13
N HIS A 132 -18.54 -25.94 -18.84
CA HIS A 132 -17.07 -25.98 -18.87
C HIS A 132 -16.55 -25.95 -20.32
N PRO A 133 -16.62 -24.81 -21.03
CA PRO A 133 -16.25 -24.71 -22.46
C PRO A 133 -14.78 -25.07 -22.77
N GLY A 134 -13.91 -25.09 -21.76
CA GLY A 134 -12.53 -25.57 -21.87
C GLY A 134 -12.37 -27.10 -21.89
N LEU A 135 -13.39 -27.86 -21.48
CA LEU A 135 -13.39 -29.31 -21.46
C LEU A 135 -13.82 -29.84 -22.83
N ARG A 136 -12.87 -30.38 -23.59
CA ARG A 136 -13.13 -30.92 -24.94
C ARG A 136 -13.67 -32.33 -24.90
N TYR A 137 -13.00 -33.18 -24.12
CA TYR A 137 -13.41 -34.58 -23.97
C TYR A 137 -13.23 -35.04 -22.53
N ILE A 138 -14.10 -35.91 -22.08
CA ILE A 138 -13.93 -36.67 -20.85
C ILE A 138 -14.25 -38.14 -21.14
N GLY A 139 -13.51 -39.06 -20.53
CA GLY A 139 -13.62 -40.46 -20.86
C GLY A 139 -13.00 -41.40 -19.85
N TYR A 140 -13.10 -42.70 -20.14
CA TYR A 140 -12.62 -43.77 -19.27
C TYR A 140 -11.72 -44.76 -20.04
N ILE A 141 -10.62 -45.13 -19.40
CA ILE A 141 -9.59 -46.03 -19.89
C ILE A 141 -9.44 -47.16 -18.87
N PRO A 142 -10.03 -48.34 -19.10
CA PRO A 142 -9.79 -49.51 -18.26
C PRO A 142 -8.34 -50.00 -18.39
N ARG A 143 -7.85 -50.64 -17.33
CA ARG A 143 -6.64 -51.45 -17.34
C ARG A 143 -7.03 -52.88 -17.69
N VAL A 144 -6.58 -53.37 -18.84
CA VAL A 144 -6.94 -54.71 -19.34
C VAL A 144 -5.68 -55.55 -19.43
N PRO A 145 -5.58 -56.70 -18.74
CA PRO A 145 -4.47 -57.63 -18.95
C PRO A 145 -4.42 -58.05 -20.42
N ARG A 146 -3.26 -57.98 -21.08
CA ARG A 146 -3.16 -58.35 -22.51
C ARG A 146 -3.56 -59.80 -22.77
N ALA A 147 -3.31 -60.69 -21.82
CA ALA A 147 -3.78 -62.08 -21.86
C ALA A 147 -5.32 -62.21 -21.87
N ALA A 148 -6.05 -61.21 -21.40
CA ALA A 148 -7.51 -61.15 -21.37
C ALA A 148 -8.11 -60.18 -22.42
N ALA A 149 -7.32 -59.72 -23.39
CA ALA A 149 -7.76 -58.74 -24.38
C ALA A 149 -8.98 -59.21 -25.20
N GLN A 150 -8.94 -60.45 -25.71
CA GLN A 150 -10.02 -60.99 -26.54
C GLN A 150 -11.34 -61.17 -25.77
N SER A 151 -11.27 -61.64 -24.51
CA SER A 151 -12.47 -61.78 -23.68
C SER A 151 -13.05 -60.42 -23.28
N PHE A 152 -12.19 -59.43 -23.01
CA PHE A 152 -12.61 -58.06 -22.78
C PHE A 152 -13.29 -57.46 -24.02
N GLU A 153 -12.70 -57.58 -25.21
CA GLU A 153 -13.30 -57.13 -26.47
C GLU A 153 -14.68 -57.74 -26.70
N ALA A 154 -14.83 -59.05 -26.50
CA ALA A 154 -16.10 -59.74 -26.59
C ALA A 154 -17.14 -59.23 -25.58
N SER A 155 -16.73 -58.95 -24.34
CA SER A 155 -17.63 -58.44 -23.29
C SER A 155 -18.19 -57.04 -23.60
N VAL A 156 -17.43 -56.23 -24.36
CA VAL A 156 -17.79 -54.86 -24.72
C VAL A 156 -18.60 -54.79 -26.03
N GLN A 157 -18.62 -55.85 -26.85
CA GLN A 157 -19.31 -55.83 -28.15
C GLN A 157 -20.81 -55.52 -28.06
N ALA A 158 -21.48 -55.94 -26.98
CA ALA A 158 -22.91 -55.69 -26.78
C ALA A 158 -23.22 -54.19 -26.65
N GLU A 159 -22.31 -53.40 -26.07
CA GLU A 159 -22.49 -51.97 -25.81
C GLU A 159 -21.76 -51.07 -26.82
N ALA A 160 -20.66 -51.56 -27.41
CA ALA A 160 -19.87 -50.87 -28.42
C ALA A 160 -19.48 -51.82 -29.58
N PRO A 161 -20.38 -52.05 -30.55
CA PRO A 161 -20.12 -52.90 -31.70
C PRO A 161 -18.88 -52.47 -32.49
N GLY A 162 -18.03 -53.43 -32.85
CA GLY A 162 -16.78 -53.21 -33.57
C GLY A 162 -15.64 -52.66 -32.72
N PHE A 163 -15.75 -52.72 -31.38
CA PHE A 163 -14.64 -52.38 -30.49
C PHE A 163 -13.50 -53.40 -30.66
N ALA A 164 -12.27 -52.89 -30.79
CA ALA A 164 -11.04 -53.66 -30.79
C ALA A 164 -9.94 -52.80 -30.17
N ILE A 165 -9.04 -53.42 -29.39
CA ILE A 165 -7.88 -52.75 -28.81
C ILE A 165 -6.88 -52.48 -29.94
N LYS A 166 -6.50 -51.21 -30.11
CA LYS A 166 -5.64 -50.72 -31.19
C LYS A 166 -4.31 -50.24 -30.63
N GLY A 167 -3.23 -50.69 -31.25
CA GLY A 167 -1.86 -50.34 -30.87
C GLY A 167 -1.27 -51.30 -29.81
N SER A 168 0.05 -51.42 -29.81
CA SER A 168 0.79 -52.28 -28.88
C SER A 168 1.04 -51.64 -27.51
N GLY A 169 0.72 -50.35 -27.34
CA GLY A 169 0.99 -49.60 -26.11
C GLY A 169 2.47 -49.54 -25.73
N THR A 170 2.74 -49.14 -24.50
CA THR A 170 4.09 -49.15 -23.90
C THR A 170 4.21 -50.16 -22.75
N ASP A 171 3.09 -50.58 -22.14
CA ASP A 171 3.07 -51.58 -21.08
C ASP A 171 2.97 -53.00 -21.67
N PRO A 172 3.90 -53.92 -21.33
CA PRO A 172 3.95 -55.26 -21.90
C PRO A 172 2.85 -56.19 -21.36
N ASP A 173 2.35 -55.94 -20.17
CA ASP A 173 1.42 -56.84 -19.46
C ASP A 173 -0.03 -56.35 -19.56
N PHE A 174 -0.21 -55.03 -19.66
CA PHE A 174 -1.53 -54.39 -19.68
C PHE A 174 -1.73 -53.51 -20.92
N ALA A 175 -2.95 -53.51 -21.44
CA ALA A 175 -3.44 -52.55 -22.41
C ALA A 175 -4.30 -51.51 -21.69
N PHE A 176 -4.22 -50.26 -22.17
CA PHE A 176 -5.02 -49.13 -21.68
C PHE A 176 -5.89 -48.57 -22.80
N PRO A 177 -6.86 -49.35 -23.32
CA PRO A 177 -7.68 -48.91 -24.44
C PRO A 177 -8.68 -47.84 -24.00
N ASN A 178 -8.86 -46.80 -24.82
CA ASN A 178 -9.95 -45.86 -24.61
C ASN A 178 -11.29 -46.54 -24.86
N LEU A 179 -12.03 -46.81 -23.78
CA LEU A 179 -13.33 -47.47 -23.83
C LEU A 179 -14.43 -46.48 -24.19
N TYR A 180 -14.40 -45.31 -23.56
CA TYR A 180 -15.43 -44.29 -23.72
C TYR A 180 -14.82 -42.88 -23.75
N ALA A 181 -15.38 -42.02 -24.61
CA ALA A 181 -15.13 -40.58 -24.63
C ALA A 181 -16.42 -39.82 -25.00
N ALA A 182 -16.70 -38.73 -24.28
CA ALA A 182 -17.78 -37.78 -24.54
C ALA A 182 -17.18 -36.42 -24.92
N PRO A 183 -17.84 -35.62 -25.79
CA PRO A 183 -19.09 -35.94 -26.47
C PRO A 183 -18.89 -37.01 -27.55
N ARG A 184 -19.95 -37.77 -27.87
CA ARG A 184 -19.91 -38.86 -28.87
C ARG A 184 -19.93 -38.31 -30.30
N ASP A 185 -18.81 -37.72 -30.71
CA ASP A 185 -18.57 -37.23 -32.06
C ASP A 185 -17.70 -38.18 -32.91
N LYS A 186 -17.52 -37.87 -34.20
CA LYS A 186 -16.67 -38.65 -35.12
C LYS A 186 -15.23 -38.84 -34.61
N ARG A 187 -14.67 -37.89 -33.86
CA ARG A 187 -13.29 -37.95 -33.35
C ARG A 187 -13.19 -38.87 -32.13
N SER A 188 -14.08 -38.73 -31.16
CA SER A 188 -14.18 -39.58 -29.96
C SER A 188 -14.37 -41.05 -30.34
N LEU A 189 -15.17 -41.33 -31.38
CA LEU A 189 -15.35 -42.66 -31.94
C LEU A 189 -14.10 -43.18 -32.66
N GLY A 190 -13.36 -42.29 -33.33
CA GLY A 190 -12.11 -42.64 -34.03
C GLY A 190 -10.98 -43.08 -33.10
N ILE A 191 -10.91 -42.50 -31.90
CA ILE A 191 -9.93 -42.87 -30.86
C ILE A 191 -10.39 -44.02 -29.96
N ARG A 192 -11.56 -44.62 -30.24
CA ARG A 192 -12.06 -45.77 -29.48
C ARG A 192 -11.16 -47.00 -29.68
N GLY A 193 -10.85 -47.66 -28.58
CA GLY A 193 -9.96 -48.82 -28.52
C GLY A 193 -8.47 -48.48 -28.58
N LEU A 194 -8.09 -47.23 -28.87
CA LEU A 194 -6.69 -46.82 -28.93
C LEU A 194 -6.03 -46.96 -27.55
N ASP A 195 -4.87 -47.63 -27.49
CA ASP A 195 -4.09 -47.76 -26.27
C ASP A 195 -3.40 -46.43 -25.92
N PHE A 196 -3.81 -45.82 -24.80
CA PHE A 196 -3.33 -44.51 -24.38
C PHE A 196 -1.92 -44.52 -23.78
N SER A 197 -1.39 -45.70 -23.45
CA SER A 197 0.00 -45.85 -23.01
C SER A 197 1.00 -45.60 -24.14
N GLY A 198 0.60 -45.67 -25.42
CA GLY A 198 1.52 -45.55 -26.56
C GLY A 198 2.15 -44.18 -26.79
N ILE A 199 1.75 -43.14 -26.04
CA ILE A 199 2.36 -41.79 -26.11
C ILE A 199 3.13 -41.52 -24.81
N PRO A 200 4.44 -41.19 -24.88
CA PRO A 200 5.27 -40.99 -23.70
C PRO A 200 4.68 -39.98 -22.69
N GLN A 201 4.19 -38.83 -23.15
CA GLN A 201 3.61 -37.80 -22.28
C GLN A 201 2.37 -38.30 -21.52
N ARG A 202 1.53 -39.12 -22.17
CA ARG A 202 0.34 -39.72 -21.54
C ARG A 202 0.73 -40.78 -20.55
N TRP A 203 1.65 -41.65 -20.95
CA TRP A 203 2.11 -42.76 -20.11
C TRP A 203 2.77 -42.28 -18.83
N THR A 204 3.66 -41.29 -18.91
CA THR A 204 4.29 -40.67 -17.75
C THR A 204 3.24 -40.09 -16.78
N ALA A 205 2.27 -39.35 -17.30
CA ALA A 205 1.20 -38.78 -16.48
C ALA A 205 0.31 -39.87 -15.84
N MET A 206 -0.02 -40.94 -16.57
CA MET A 206 -0.79 -42.07 -16.05
C MET A 206 -0.05 -42.82 -14.94
N GLN A 207 1.26 -43.03 -15.08
CA GLN A 207 2.08 -43.66 -14.04
C GLN A 207 2.16 -42.78 -12.78
N GLN A 208 2.40 -41.49 -12.94
CA GLN A 208 2.41 -40.54 -11.83
C GLN A 208 1.05 -40.46 -11.13
N ALA A 209 -0.05 -40.44 -11.90
CA ALA A 209 -1.41 -40.48 -11.37
C ALA A 209 -1.63 -41.75 -10.55
N ARG A 210 -1.31 -42.93 -11.11
CA ARG A 210 -1.42 -44.21 -10.43
C ARG A 210 -0.61 -44.27 -9.13
N ASP A 211 0.62 -43.78 -9.14
CA ASP A 211 1.52 -43.92 -7.98
C ASP A 211 1.19 -42.89 -6.89
N SER A 212 0.71 -41.69 -7.25
CA SER A 212 0.35 -40.63 -6.30
C SER A 212 -1.09 -40.69 -5.79
N GLY A 213 -2.02 -41.33 -6.52
CA GLY A 213 -3.45 -41.25 -6.22
C GLY A 213 -4.11 -39.92 -6.60
N GLN A 214 -3.36 -38.99 -7.21
CA GLN A 214 -3.83 -37.66 -7.57
C GLN A 214 -4.17 -37.55 -9.06
N THR A 215 -4.92 -36.51 -9.43
CA THR A 215 -5.13 -36.16 -10.84
C THR A 215 -3.87 -35.51 -11.40
N ILE A 216 -3.25 -36.13 -12.41
CA ILE A 216 -2.02 -35.63 -13.03
C ILE A 216 -2.28 -35.19 -14.47
N ALA A 217 -1.82 -33.99 -14.82
CA ALA A 217 -1.87 -33.42 -16.15
C ALA A 217 -0.60 -33.72 -16.95
N THR A 218 -0.75 -33.90 -18.26
CA THR A 218 0.35 -34.07 -19.20
C THR A 218 1.02 -32.74 -19.51
N GLU A 219 2.23 -32.80 -20.05
CA GLU A 219 2.75 -31.72 -20.88
C GLU A 219 1.85 -31.47 -22.09
N GLN A 220 1.95 -30.27 -22.66
CA GLN A 220 1.29 -29.95 -23.91
C GLN A 220 1.78 -30.88 -25.02
N HIS A 221 0.85 -31.56 -25.67
CA HIS A 221 1.13 -32.42 -26.82
C HIS A 221 0.01 -32.32 -27.85
N HIS A 222 0.15 -32.96 -29.01
CA HIS A 222 -0.81 -32.86 -30.11
C HIS A 222 -1.72 -34.08 -30.19
N TYR A 223 -2.89 -33.91 -30.81
CA TYR A 223 -3.72 -35.05 -31.22
C TYR A 223 -2.97 -35.93 -32.23
N VAL A 224 -3.07 -37.25 -32.07
CA VAL A 224 -2.45 -38.22 -32.99
C VAL A 224 -3.15 -38.27 -34.35
N THR A 225 -4.44 -37.92 -34.42
CA THR A 225 -5.31 -38.21 -35.58
C THR A 225 -5.99 -36.97 -36.18
N ALA A 226 -5.60 -35.75 -35.79
CA ALA A 226 -6.21 -34.52 -36.30
C ALA A 226 -5.34 -33.83 -37.38
N PRO A 227 -5.90 -33.41 -38.52
CA PRO A 227 -5.23 -32.48 -39.43
C PRO A 227 -5.11 -31.12 -38.72
N GLY A 228 -3.87 -30.66 -38.54
CA GLY A 228 -3.53 -29.50 -37.72
C GLY A 228 -3.12 -29.92 -36.31
N MET A 229 -1.87 -29.62 -35.97
CA MET A 229 -1.27 -29.83 -34.64
C MET A 229 -1.95 -28.93 -33.60
N VAL A 230 -3.17 -29.25 -33.20
CA VAL A 230 -3.86 -28.53 -32.12
C VAL A 230 -3.27 -28.98 -30.78
N PRO A 231 -2.64 -28.08 -30.01
CA PRO A 231 -2.07 -28.41 -28.72
C PRO A 231 -3.18 -28.74 -27.72
N ILE A 232 -2.94 -29.78 -26.93
CA ILE A 232 -3.83 -30.25 -25.88
C ILE A 232 -3.09 -30.58 -24.61
N ILE A 233 -3.80 -30.45 -23.50
CA ILE A 233 -3.40 -30.97 -22.20
C ILE A 233 -4.41 -32.02 -21.79
N MET A 234 -3.93 -33.16 -21.30
CA MET A 234 -4.79 -34.20 -20.75
C MET A 234 -4.57 -34.29 -19.26
N ALA A 235 -5.62 -34.58 -18.48
CA ALA A 235 -5.45 -34.97 -17.09
C ALA A 235 -5.99 -36.39 -16.87
N PHE A 236 -5.29 -37.16 -16.04
CA PHE A 236 -5.62 -38.53 -15.69
C PHE A 236 -5.89 -38.64 -14.20
N THR A 237 -7.04 -39.18 -13.84
CA THR A 237 -7.42 -39.50 -12.46
C THR A 237 -7.47 -41.03 -12.32
N PRO A 238 -6.68 -41.62 -11.41
CA PRO A 238 -6.65 -43.07 -11.26
C PRO A 238 -7.93 -43.56 -10.56
N ILE A 239 -8.40 -44.74 -10.95
CA ILE A 239 -9.50 -45.43 -10.29
C ILE A 239 -8.96 -46.72 -9.70
N TYR A 240 -9.09 -46.87 -8.39
CA TYR A 240 -8.70 -48.07 -7.66
C TYR A 240 -9.91 -48.94 -7.36
N ASP A 241 -9.68 -50.24 -7.27
CA ASP A 241 -10.64 -51.19 -6.73
C ASP A 241 -10.81 -50.94 -5.24
N ARG A 242 -12.05 -50.66 -4.80
CA ARG A 242 -12.35 -50.39 -3.39
C ARG A 242 -12.15 -51.60 -2.50
N ALA A 243 -12.15 -52.81 -3.07
CA ALA A 243 -11.91 -54.03 -2.31
C ALA A 243 -10.42 -54.28 -2.00
N LEU A 244 -9.51 -53.51 -2.60
CA LEU A 244 -8.07 -53.69 -2.44
C LEU A 244 -7.44 -52.50 -1.67
N PRO A 245 -6.39 -52.74 -0.85
CA PRO A 245 -5.65 -51.67 -0.20
C PRO A 245 -5.04 -50.70 -1.23
N SER A 246 -4.87 -49.43 -0.85
CA SER A 246 -4.33 -48.37 -1.74
C SER A 246 -3.49 -47.32 -0.99
N SER A 247 -2.98 -47.67 0.19
CA SER A 247 -2.22 -46.76 1.07
C SER A 247 -0.77 -46.59 0.59
N THR A 248 -0.15 -47.64 0.06
CA THR A 248 1.21 -47.61 -0.50
C THR A 248 1.22 -47.51 -2.03
N VAL A 249 2.39 -47.20 -2.62
CA VAL A 249 2.52 -47.11 -4.09
C VAL A 249 2.30 -48.48 -4.72
N GLU A 250 2.85 -49.53 -4.10
CA GLU A 250 2.74 -50.92 -4.52
C GLU A 250 1.28 -51.39 -4.46
N GLU A 251 0.58 -51.07 -3.38
CA GLU A 251 -0.85 -51.32 -3.24
C GLU A 251 -1.68 -50.62 -4.31
N ARG A 252 -1.43 -49.32 -4.57
CA ARG A 252 -2.11 -48.56 -5.64
C ARG A 252 -1.87 -49.16 -7.02
N ARG A 253 -0.66 -49.66 -7.30
CA ARG A 253 -0.34 -50.33 -8.57
C ARG A 253 -1.14 -51.61 -8.76
N VAL A 254 -1.34 -52.39 -7.70
CA VAL A 254 -2.16 -53.61 -7.74
C VAL A 254 -3.65 -53.26 -7.85
N ALA A 255 -4.13 -52.32 -7.04
CA ALA A 255 -5.53 -51.93 -6.97
C ALA A 255 -6.04 -51.15 -8.20
N LEU A 256 -5.16 -50.68 -9.10
CA LEU A 256 -5.56 -49.87 -10.26
C LEU A 256 -6.50 -50.65 -11.21
N ARG A 257 -7.72 -50.12 -11.40
CA ARG A 257 -8.72 -50.58 -12.38
C ARG A 257 -8.64 -49.84 -13.72
N GLY A 258 -8.20 -48.58 -13.71
CA GLY A 258 -8.18 -47.75 -14.91
C GLY A 258 -8.02 -46.27 -14.58
N PHE A 259 -8.28 -45.42 -15.57
CA PHE A 259 -8.20 -43.98 -15.44
C PHE A 259 -9.42 -43.29 -16.04
N VAL A 260 -9.91 -42.26 -15.37
CA VAL A 260 -10.66 -41.22 -16.05
C VAL A 260 -9.67 -40.26 -16.68
N PHE A 261 -9.93 -39.88 -17.93
CA PHE A 261 -9.16 -38.84 -18.60
C PHE A 261 -10.05 -37.65 -18.96
N SER A 262 -9.46 -36.47 -19.03
CA SER A 262 -10.08 -35.28 -19.59
C SER A 262 -9.10 -34.58 -20.51
N ILE A 263 -9.60 -34.01 -21.61
CA ILE A 263 -8.82 -33.26 -22.61
C ILE A 263 -9.25 -31.81 -22.56
N TYR A 264 -8.28 -30.92 -22.43
CA TYR A 264 -8.50 -29.51 -22.20
C TYR A 264 -8.01 -28.65 -23.36
N HIS A 265 -8.82 -27.65 -23.70
CA HIS A 265 -8.44 -26.55 -24.57
C HIS A 265 -8.15 -25.32 -23.71
N VAL A 266 -6.86 -25.09 -23.42
CA VAL A 266 -6.40 -24.07 -22.47
C VAL A 266 -7.01 -22.69 -22.77
N PRO A 267 -7.01 -22.15 -24.01
CA PRO A 267 -7.56 -20.82 -24.26
C PRO A 267 -9.01 -20.64 -23.78
N ALA A 268 -9.87 -21.63 -24.02
CA ALA A 268 -11.27 -21.57 -23.59
C ALA A 268 -11.43 -21.68 -22.06
N MET A 269 -10.52 -22.39 -21.37
CA MET A 269 -10.48 -22.42 -19.91
C MET A 269 -10.14 -21.05 -19.34
N ILE A 270 -9.10 -20.40 -19.88
CA ILE A 270 -8.65 -19.08 -19.41
C ILE A 270 -9.74 -18.03 -19.65
N GLU A 271 -10.38 -18.05 -20.81
CA GLU A 271 -11.48 -17.15 -21.15
C GLU A 271 -12.64 -17.25 -20.16
N ARG A 272 -13.05 -18.49 -19.82
CA ARG A 272 -14.13 -18.72 -18.86
C ARG A 272 -13.80 -18.26 -17.44
N ALA A 273 -12.53 -18.39 -17.06
CA ALA A 273 -12.07 -18.12 -15.70
C ALA A 273 -11.81 -16.63 -15.42
N LEU A 274 -11.29 -15.88 -16.41
CA LEU A 274 -10.90 -14.48 -16.24
C LEU A 274 -11.93 -13.48 -16.80
N GLY A 275 -12.80 -13.91 -17.71
CA GLY A 275 -13.84 -13.08 -18.31
C GLY A 275 -13.31 -11.94 -19.21
N ASP A 276 -14.22 -11.15 -19.78
CA ASP A 276 -13.89 -10.11 -20.76
C ASP A 276 -13.27 -8.85 -20.13
N ALA A 277 -13.64 -8.53 -18.88
CA ALA A 277 -13.12 -7.37 -18.15
C ALA A 277 -11.59 -7.43 -18.04
N PHE A 278 -11.05 -8.60 -17.66
CA PHE A 278 -9.61 -8.82 -17.56
C PHE A 278 -8.88 -8.57 -18.90
N ARG A 279 -9.45 -9.02 -20.03
CA ARG A 279 -8.82 -8.90 -21.36
C ARG A 279 -8.72 -7.46 -21.86
N SER A 280 -9.58 -6.58 -21.36
CA SER A 280 -9.50 -5.16 -21.69
C SER A 280 -8.30 -4.49 -21.00
N GLU A 281 -7.91 -5.00 -19.84
CA GLU A 281 -6.92 -4.36 -18.96
C GLU A 281 -5.53 -5.01 -19.03
N PHE A 282 -5.44 -6.32 -19.26
CA PHE A 282 -4.17 -7.06 -19.23
C PHE A 282 -3.97 -7.96 -20.46
N ASP A 283 -2.71 -8.07 -20.88
CA ASP A 283 -2.23 -9.21 -21.63
C ASP A 283 -1.70 -10.28 -20.67
N LEU A 284 -1.95 -11.55 -21.01
CA LEU A 284 -1.57 -12.72 -20.23
C LEU A 284 -0.87 -13.75 -21.10
N ASP A 285 0.32 -14.13 -20.66
CA ASP A 285 1.05 -15.30 -21.17
C ASP A 285 1.11 -16.38 -20.08
N ILE A 286 0.81 -17.62 -20.47
CA ILE A 286 0.93 -18.79 -19.58
C ILE A 286 1.93 -19.75 -20.20
N VAL A 287 2.93 -20.15 -19.42
CA VAL A 287 3.97 -21.10 -19.84
C VAL A 287 4.09 -22.25 -18.87
N ASP A 288 4.50 -23.39 -19.39
CA ASP A 288 4.77 -24.62 -18.65
C ASP A 288 6.12 -25.16 -19.10
N GLY A 289 7.13 -24.98 -18.24
CA GLY A 289 8.52 -25.19 -18.63
C GLY A 289 8.92 -24.29 -19.80
N ALA A 290 9.25 -24.89 -20.95
CA ALA A 290 9.60 -24.18 -22.18
C ALA A 290 8.40 -23.97 -23.14
N SER A 291 7.25 -24.55 -22.85
CA SER A 291 6.07 -24.52 -23.72
C SER A 291 5.15 -23.35 -23.38
N VAL A 292 4.69 -22.63 -24.40
CA VAL A 292 3.66 -21.59 -24.26
C VAL A 292 2.28 -22.24 -24.39
N LEU A 293 1.47 -22.13 -23.34
CA LEU A 293 0.13 -22.71 -23.25
C LEU A 293 -0.97 -21.73 -23.66
N TYR A 294 -0.80 -20.45 -23.35
CA TYR A 294 -1.75 -19.40 -23.67
C TYR A 294 -1.03 -18.07 -23.91
N LYS A 295 -1.56 -17.29 -24.83
CA LYS A 295 -1.05 -15.99 -25.22
C LYS A 295 -2.19 -15.10 -25.69
N SER A 296 -2.43 -13.97 -25.03
CA SER A 296 -3.53 -13.06 -25.39
C SER A 296 -3.15 -11.95 -26.39
N GLY A 297 -1.86 -11.78 -26.71
CA GLY A 297 -1.37 -10.69 -27.58
C GLY A 297 -0.24 -11.10 -28.53
N GLU A 298 0.12 -10.23 -29.47
CA GLU A 298 1.14 -10.52 -30.50
C GLU A 298 2.58 -10.45 -29.99
N ARG A 299 2.84 -9.87 -28.81
CA ARG A 299 4.22 -9.66 -28.30
C ARG A 299 4.96 -10.97 -28.06
N VAL A 300 6.14 -11.15 -28.64
CA VAL A 300 6.94 -12.39 -28.52
C VAL A 300 7.35 -12.63 -27.06
N PRO A 301 7.28 -13.88 -26.53
CA PRO A 301 7.76 -14.18 -25.19
C PRO A 301 9.26 -13.92 -25.13
N ARG A 302 9.70 -12.95 -24.31
CA ARG A 302 11.12 -12.79 -23.99
C ARG A 302 11.52 -13.81 -22.94
N ALA A 303 11.59 -15.07 -23.36
CA ALA A 303 12.25 -16.14 -22.62
C ALA A 303 13.78 -15.93 -22.66
N SER A 304 14.27 -14.82 -22.07
CA SER A 304 15.68 -14.58 -21.74
C SER A 304 15.89 -13.12 -21.32
N GLY A 305 15.99 -12.90 -20.01
CA GLY A 305 16.95 -11.96 -19.40
C GLY A 305 16.93 -10.46 -19.73
N GLU A 306 16.17 -9.95 -20.69
CA GLU A 306 16.20 -8.52 -21.03
C GLU A 306 15.15 -7.71 -20.27
N ARG A 307 15.64 -6.77 -19.45
CA ARG A 307 14.85 -5.68 -18.87
C ARG A 307 14.24 -4.81 -19.98
N ALA A 308 13.00 -5.08 -20.36
CA ALA A 308 12.18 -4.14 -21.11
C ALA A 308 11.04 -3.62 -20.24
N PHE A 309 11.04 -2.30 -20.07
CA PHE A 309 9.93 -1.42 -19.69
C PHE A 309 8.65 -2.07 -19.13
N GLY A 310 8.42 -1.87 -17.83
CA GLY A 310 7.07 -1.81 -17.24
C GLY A 310 6.53 -3.13 -16.68
N VAL A 311 6.57 -3.26 -15.36
CA VAL A 311 5.65 -4.03 -14.49
C VAL A 311 5.00 -5.27 -15.11
N ALA A 312 5.79 -6.31 -15.40
CA ALA A 312 5.23 -7.64 -15.59
C ALA A 312 4.99 -8.26 -14.21
N HIS A 313 3.74 -8.46 -13.79
CA HIS A 313 3.48 -9.25 -12.60
C HIS A 313 3.62 -10.73 -12.95
N ARG A 314 4.43 -11.46 -12.17
CA ARG A 314 4.65 -12.89 -12.36
C ARG A 314 4.00 -13.66 -11.22
N ALA A 315 3.25 -14.68 -11.59
CA ALA A 315 2.60 -15.58 -10.64
C ALA A 315 2.66 -17.03 -11.15
N SER A 316 2.12 -17.95 -10.36
CA SER A 316 1.98 -19.35 -10.74
C SER A 316 0.63 -19.90 -10.32
N VAL A 317 0.05 -20.76 -11.16
CA VAL A 317 -1.09 -21.61 -10.81
C VAL A 317 -0.69 -23.07 -10.94
N ILE A 318 -1.34 -23.93 -10.16
CA ILE A 318 -1.12 -25.37 -10.20
C ILE A 318 -2.28 -26.01 -10.94
N PHE A 319 -1.99 -26.80 -11.98
CA PHE A 319 -2.97 -27.57 -12.72
C PHE A 319 -2.53 -29.02 -12.86
N GLY A 320 -3.21 -29.94 -12.17
CA GLY A 320 -2.94 -31.38 -12.25
C GLY A 320 -1.49 -31.75 -11.92
N GLY A 321 -0.91 -31.14 -10.89
CA GLY A 321 0.50 -31.35 -10.51
C GLY A 321 1.52 -30.59 -11.36
N ARG A 322 1.09 -29.76 -12.32
CA ARG A 322 1.97 -28.91 -13.13
C ARG A 322 1.95 -27.47 -12.65
N HIS A 323 3.10 -26.81 -12.66
CA HIS A 323 3.26 -25.42 -12.27
C HIS A 323 3.28 -24.51 -13.49
N TRP A 324 2.13 -23.92 -13.80
CA TRP A 324 2.03 -22.95 -14.88
C TRP A 324 2.49 -21.60 -14.38
N GLN A 325 3.38 -20.95 -15.14
CA GLN A 325 3.87 -19.61 -14.85
C GLN A 325 3.09 -18.59 -15.68
N LEU A 326 2.67 -17.53 -15.03
CA LEU A 326 1.86 -16.47 -15.60
C LEU A 326 2.66 -15.19 -15.67
N PHE A 327 2.50 -14.49 -16.78
CA PHE A 327 3.05 -13.15 -16.98
C PHE A 327 1.93 -12.22 -17.38
N PHE A 328 1.62 -11.28 -16.49
CA PHE A 328 0.61 -10.25 -16.66
C PHE A 328 1.26 -8.96 -17.13
N TYR A 329 0.74 -8.38 -18.20
CA TYR A 329 1.22 -7.12 -18.76
C TYR A 329 0.06 -6.12 -18.87
N PRO A 330 0.10 -5.00 -18.13
CA PRO A 330 -0.94 -3.98 -18.24
C PRO A 330 -1.02 -3.41 -19.66
N ARG A 331 -2.23 -3.29 -20.20
CA ARG A 331 -2.50 -2.64 -21.49
C ARG A 331 -2.48 -1.11 -21.36
N PRO A 332 -2.27 -0.36 -22.45
CA PRO A 332 -2.30 1.12 -22.43
C PRO A 332 -3.56 1.71 -21.77
N GLN A 333 -4.71 1.07 -21.94
CA GLN A 333 -5.99 1.49 -21.35
C GLN A 333 -5.97 1.44 -19.82
N TYR A 334 -5.25 0.48 -19.23
CA TYR A 334 -5.08 0.38 -17.78
C TYR A 334 -4.29 1.58 -17.23
N PHE A 335 -3.25 2.03 -17.93
CA PHE A 335 -2.49 3.22 -17.52
C PHE A 335 -3.37 4.47 -17.55
N ALA A 336 -4.23 4.62 -18.55
CA ALA A 336 -5.12 5.77 -18.69
C ALA A 336 -6.10 5.94 -17.50
N ARG A 337 -6.51 4.85 -16.85
CA ARG A 337 -7.38 4.89 -15.64
C ARG A 337 -6.70 5.58 -14.45
N TYR A 338 -5.38 5.51 -14.38
CA TYR A 338 -4.57 6.00 -13.25
C TYR A 338 -3.64 7.15 -13.63
N GLU A 339 -3.74 7.67 -14.86
CA GLU A 339 -2.96 8.82 -15.31
C GLU A 339 -3.41 10.09 -14.58
N SER A 340 -2.44 10.80 -13.98
CA SER A 340 -2.66 12.09 -13.33
C SER A 340 -2.04 13.23 -14.14
N SER A 341 -2.81 14.29 -14.36
CA SER A 341 -2.33 15.52 -14.99
C SER A 341 -1.34 16.32 -14.14
N MET A 342 -1.16 15.97 -12.86
CA MET A 342 -0.35 16.71 -11.88
C MET A 342 1.11 16.89 -12.34
N GLY A 343 1.69 15.91 -13.05
CA GLY A 343 3.03 16.05 -13.62
C GLY A 343 3.11 17.22 -14.61
N ASN A 344 2.17 17.30 -15.55
CA ASN A 344 2.13 18.39 -16.52
C ASN A 344 1.89 19.75 -15.85
N VAL A 345 1.07 19.79 -14.80
CA VAL A 345 0.84 20.99 -13.99
C VAL A 345 2.14 21.47 -13.31
N ILE A 346 2.90 20.55 -12.70
CA ILE A 346 4.20 20.87 -12.08
C ILE A 346 5.18 21.43 -13.11
N LEU A 347 5.26 20.81 -14.29
CA LEU A 347 6.19 21.23 -15.33
C LEU A 347 5.87 22.63 -15.86
N VAL A 348 4.61 22.86 -16.26
CA VAL A 348 4.18 24.16 -16.83
C VAL A 348 4.22 25.26 -15.75
N GLY A 349 3.71 24.97 -14.55
CA GLY A 349 3.71 25.90 -13.43
C GLY A 349 5.13 26.28 -12.98
N GLY A 350 6.03 25.30 -12.85
CA GLY A 350 7.41 25.53 -12.42
C GLY A 350 8.25 26.29 -13.46
N LEU A 351 8.04 26.05 -14.76
CA LEU A 351 8.68 26.84 -15.82
C LEU A 351 8.19 28.30 -15.81
N GLY A 352 6.90 28.54 -15.58
CA GLY A 352 6.34 29.88 -15.43
C GLY A 352 6.93 30.63 -14.22
N ALA A 353 7.03 29.97 -13.07
CA ALA A 353 7.65 30.52 -11.86
C ALA A 353 9.15 30.82 -12.04
N SER A 354 9.86 29.96 -12.78
CA SER A 354 11.29 30.13 -13.08
C SER A 354 11.57 31.40 -13.90
N LEU A 355 10.76 31.63 -14.94
CA LEU A 355 10.90 32.82 -15.80
C LEU A 355 10.59 34.12 -15.05
N THR A 356 9.57 34.12 -14.19
CA THR A 356 9.19 35.29 -13.39
C THR A 356 10.25 35.67 -12.36
N LEU A 357 10.85 34.68 -11.68
CA LEU A 357 11.96 34.89 -10.73
C LEU A 357 13.22 35.45 -11.42
N ALA A 358 13.59 34.89 -12.57
CA ALA A 358 14.73 35.38 -13.34
C ALA A 358 14.54 36.84 -13.79
N TRP A 359 13.32 37.18 -14.25
CA TRP A 359 12.97 38.55 -14.61
C TRP A 359 13.10 39.52 -13.43
N ALA A 360 12.59 39.14 -12.25
CA ALA A 360 12.67 39.95 -11.04
C ALA A 360 14.12 40.21 -10.60
N MET A 361 14.97 39.17 -10.62
CA MET A 361 16.40 39.29 -10.30
C MET A 361 17.13 40.23 -11.28
N ALA A 362 16.81 40.14 -12.57
CA ALA A 362 17.38 41.03 -13.59
C ALA A 362 16.95 42.49 -13.39
N ALA A 363 15.72 42.74 -12.94
CA ALA A 363 15.24 44.08 -12.59
C ALA A 363 15.99 44.64 -11.36
N TRP A 364 16.24 43.81 -10.35
CA TRP A 364 16.93 44.20 -9.13
C TRP A 364 18.41 44.57 -9.35
N LEU A 365 19.17 43.75 -10.09
CA LEU A 365 20.60 44.01 -10.37
C LEU A 365 20.81 45.32 -11.13
N ARG A 366 19.90 45.64 -12.07
CA ARG A 366 19.92 46.92 -12.81
C ARG A 366 19.77 48.12 -11.87
N ARG A 367 18.85 48.04 -10.91
CA ARG A 367 18.64 49.10 -9.90
C ARG A 367 19.84 49.30 -8.98
N ASN A 368 20.49 48.21 -8.56
CA ASN A 368 21.52 48.30 -7.53
C ASN A 368 22.87 48.81 -8.06
N ARG A 369 23.22 48.51 -9.32
CA ARG A 369 24.44 49.03 -9.96
C ARG A 369 24.43 50.54 -10.11
N ALA A 370 23.26 51.13 -10.32
CA ALA A 370 23.11 52.57 -10.40
C ALA A 370 23.45 53.31 -9.09
N ARG A 371 23.52 52.59 -7.94
CA ARG A 371 23.75 53.19 -6.61
C ARG A 371 25.21 53.22 -6.15
N LEU A 372 26.10 52.40 -6.71
CA LEU A 372 27.45 52.13 -6.15
C LEU A 372 28.59 53.01 -6.69
N GLY A 373 28.35 53.88 -7.67
CA GLY A 373 29.40 54.66 -8.35
C GLY A 373 29.92 55.91 -7.64
N SER A 374 29.33 56.34 -6.51
CA SER A 374 29.40 57.75 -6.07
C SER A 374 30.22 58.05 -4.78
N TYR A 375 31.14 57.18 -4.30
CA TYR A 375 31.54 57.21 -2.87
C TYR A 375 33.04 57.24 -2.48
N LYS A 376 34.02 57.80 -3.24
CA LYS A 376 35.42 57.88 -2.75
C LYS A 376 36.14 59.24 -2.90
N GLN A 377 36.65 59.73 -1.74
CA GLN A 377 37.66 60.78 -1.43
C GLN A 377 37.18 62.18 -0.96
N THR A 378 37.51 62.52 0.31
CA THR A 378 38.16 63.76 0.86
C THR A 378 37.49 64.31 2.14
N LEU A 379 38.25 64.71 3.19
CA LEU A 379 38.24 65.99 3.98
C LEU A 379 38.57 65.95 5.54
N ARG A 380 39.57 66.67 6.06
CA ARG A 380 39.88 66.64 7.52
C ARG A 380 38.99 67.45 8.51
N PHE A 381 38.02 68.26 8.08
CA PHE A 381 36.93 68.77 8.96
C PHE A 381 35.67 68.93 8.12
N ASP A 382 35.81 69.31 6.85
CA ASP A 382 34.73 68.99 5.93
C ASP A 382 34.56 67.46 5.80
N GLU A 383 35.44 66.51 6.15
CA GLU A 383 35.07 65.05 6.18
C GLU A 383 34.67 64.67 7.57
N VAL A 384 34.94 65.42 8.63
CA VAL A 384 34.17 65.15 9.87
C VAL A 384 32.73 65.62 9.71
N PHE A 385 32.51 66.77 9.07
CA PHE A 385 31.18 67.29 8.74
C PHE A 385 30.55 66.49 7.58
N GLU A 386 31.17 66.40 6.40
CA GLU A 386 30.74 65.63 5.21
C GLU A 386 30.78 64.10 5.40
N SER A 387 31.65 63.54 6.25
CA SER A 387 31.62 62.10 6.63
C SER A 387 30.97 61.82 7.98
N HIS A 388 30.32 62.82 8.61
CA HIS A 388 29.45 62.55 9.76
C HIS A 388 28.39 61.53 9.33
N PRO A 389 28.19 60.41 10.07
CA PRO A 389 27.30 59.33 9.65
C PRO A 389 25.81 59.75 9.63
N SER A 390 25.47 60.79 10.38
CA SER A 390 24.14 61.42 10.40
C SER A 390 24.07 62.66 9.49
N ALA A 391 22.87 63.01 9.01
CA ALA A 391 22.64 64.23 8.26
C ALA A 391 22.82 65.44 9.19
N VAL A 392 23.81 66.30 8.92
CA VAL A 392 24.08 67.51 9.71
C VAL A 392 23.85 68.73 8.84
N TYR A 393 23.07 69.68 9.35
CA TYR A 393 22.72 70.90 8.64
C TYR A 393 22.61 72.09 9.59
N LEU A 394 22.71 73.29 9.03
CA LEU A 394 22.68 74.55 9.74
C LEU A 394 21.47 75.36 9.27
N LEU A 395 20.68 75.88 10.20
CA LEU A 395 19.50 76.71 9.93
C LEU A 395 19.72 78.15 10.39
N ASP A 396 19.21 79.10 9.60
CA ASP A 396 19.08 80.50 10.00
C ASP A 396 17.88 80.70 10.95
N ARG A 397 17.75 81.91 11.53
CA ARG A 397 16.62 82.25 12.42
C ARG A 397 15.26 82.23 11.72
N GLN A 398 15.23 82.18 10.39
CA GLN A 398 14.02 82.04 9.58
C GLN A 398 13.78 80.59 9.13
N ARG A 399 14.52 79.61 9.69
CA ARG A 399 14.41 78.16 9.43
C ARG A 399 14.82 77.76 8.02
N ARG A 400 15.69 78.55 7.38
CA ARG A 400 16.26 78.23 6.08
C ARG A 400 17.63 77.58 6.23
N PHE A 401 17.93 76.61 5.37
CA PHE A 401 19.24 75.96 5.37
C PHE A 401 20.34 76.95 4.95
N ILE A 402 21.37 77.09 5.77
CA ILE A 402 22.58 77.87 5.48
C ILE A 402 23.71 76.95 5.00
N ASN A 403 23.78 75.74 5.56
CA ASN A 403 24.78 74.75 5.21
C ASN A 403 24.24 73.33 5.50
N ALA A 404 24.74 72.33 4.80
CA ALA A 404 24.39 70.92 4.99
C ALA A 404 25.57 70.04 4.57
N ASN A 405 25.76 68.90 5.22
CA ASN A 405 26.83 67.96 4.90
C ASN A 405 26.42 66.99 3.77
N ALA A 406 27.37 66.27 3.16
CA ALA A 406 27.09 65.26 2.12
C ALA A 406 26.03 64.24 2.56
N ARG A 407 26.05 63.82 3.83
CA ARG A 407 25.05 62.87 4.33
C ARG A 407 23.64 63.45 4.25
N ALA A 408 23.43 64.72 4.61
CA ALA A 408 22.14 65.40 4.49
C ALA A 408 21.68 65.52 3.02
N LEU A 409 22.60 65.84 2.09
CA LEU A 409 22.27 65.91 0.67
C LEU A 409 21.88 64.53 0.09
N ILE A 410 22.55 63.47 0.53
CA ILE A 410 22.28 62.09 0.11
C ILE A 410 20.97 61.57 0.70
N GLU A 411 20.75 61.78 2.00
CA GLU A 411 19.54 61.36 2.71
C GLU A 411 18.33 62.13 2.19
N PHE A 412 18.43 63.46 2.08
CA PHE A 412 17.32 64.29 1.62
C PHE A 412 17.16 64.23 0.09
N LYS A 413 18.12 63.61 -0.63
CA LYS A 413 18.16 63.47 -2.10
C LYS A 413 17.95 64.78 -2.85
N MET A 414 18.49 65.87 -2.33
CA MET A 414 18.43 67.21 -2.91
C MET A 414 19.85 67.74 -3.14
N SER A 415 20.05 68.54 -4.18
CA SER A 415 21.34 69.20 -4.38
C SER A 415 21.57 70.29 -3.34
N ARG A 416 22.82 70.69 -3.13
CA ARG A 416 23.16 71.77 -2.20
C ARG A 416 22.49 73.07 -2.63
N GLU A 417 22.46 73.36 -3.92
CA GLU A 417 21.84 74.57 -4.49
C GLU A 417 20.32 74.59 -4.28
N GLU A 418 19.66 73.43 -4.30
CA GLU A 418 18.22 73.31 -4.06
C GLU A 418 17.84 73.40 -2.58
N LEU A 419 18.75 72.95 -1.70
CA LEU A 419 18.52 72.86 -0.27
C LEU A 419 18.84 74.18 0.44
N ILE A 420 19.94 74.85 0.09
CA ILE A 420 20.39 76.09 0.74
C ILE A 420 19.42 77.23 0.41
N GLY A 421 19.00 77.97 1.44
CA GLY A 421 17.98 79.02 1.36
C GLY A 421 16.53 78.51 1.38
N LYS A 422 16.30 77.20 1.19
CA LYS A 422 14.97 76.60 1.33
C LYS A 422 14.59 76.48 2.81
N SER A 423 13.31 76.67 3.12
CA SER A 423 12.79 76.45 4.48
C SER A 423 12.67 74.95 4.76
N ILE A 424 13.17 74.50 5.92
CA ILE A 424 13.04 73.11 6.40
C ILE A 424 11.57 72.65 6.44
N GLU A 425 10.62 73.57 6.67
CA GLU A 425 9.18 73.25 6.71
C GLU A 425 8.65 72.69 5.39
N GLN A 426 9.26 73.04 4.26
CA GLN A 426 8.86 72.55 2.95
C GLN A 426 9.23 71.08 2.73
N LEU A 427 10.18 70.55 3.51
CA LEU A 427 10.61 69.15 3.44
C LEU A 427 9.85 68.28 4.44
N ILE A 428 9.49 68.83 5.60
CA ILE A 428 8.79 68.09 6.65
C ILE A 428 7.37 67.72 6.19
N ILE A 429 6.96 66.48 6.44
CA ILE A 429 5.61 66.02 6.12
C ILE A 429 4.57 66.89 6.85
N PRO A 430 3.40 67.20 6.23
CA PRO A 430 2.41 68.10 6.84
C PRO A 430 2.04 67.75 8.28
N ALA A 431 1.94 66.46 8.61
CA ALA A 431 1.59 65.96 9.94
C ALA A 431 2.64 66.28 11.03
N LYS A 432 3.86 66.71 10.67
CA LYS A 432 4.99 66.94 11.59
C LYS A 432 5.49 68.39 11.60
N GLN A 433 4.89 69.28 10.80
CA GLN A 433 5.32 70.67 10.67
C GLN A 433 5.13 71.49 11.95
N ASP A 434 3.97 71.39 12.60
CA ASP A 434 3.67 72.14 13.83
C ASP A 434 4.63 71.79 14.96
N MET A 435 4.84 70.50 15.17
CA MET A 435 5.78 70.00 16.18
C MET A 435 7.21 70.46 15.87
N SER A 436 7.66 70.37 14.62
CA SER A 436 9.00 70.85 14.26
C SER A 436 9.17 72.36 14.46
N ARG A 437 8.10 73.15 14.29
CA ARG A 437 8.12 74.60 14.53
C ARG A 437 8.29 74.91 16.01
N GLU A 438 7.52 74.24 16.87
CA GLU A 438 7.62 74.38 18.32
C GLU A 438 9.02 74.03 18.82
N GLN A 439 9.58 72.91 18.37
CA GLN A 439 10.92 72.47 18.77
C GLN A 439 12.02 73.44 18.32
N PHE A 440 11.88 74.02 17.12
CA PHE A 440 12.85 75.02 16.64
C PHE A 440 12.83 76.31 17.48
N GLU A 441 11.66 76.78 17.92
CA GLU A 441 11.57 77.95 18.80
C GLU A 441 12.20 77.68 20.18
N GLN A 442 12.01 76.47 20.72
CA GLN A 442 12.71 76.04 21.94
C GLN A 442 14.23 76.02 21.73
N ALA A 443 14.71 75.58 20.56
CA ALA A 443 16.13 75.63 20.23
C ALA A 443 16.66 77.07 20.20
N LEU A 444 15.92 78.00 19.59
CA LEU A 444 16.29 79.43 19.56
C LEU A 444 16.34 80.08 20.94
N SER A 445 15.56 79.60 21.91
CA SER A 445 15.62 80.07 23.30
C SER A 445 16.91 79.64 24.04
N GLY A 446 17.74 78.81 23.41
CA GLY A 446 19.06 78.40 23.91
C GLY A 446 19.11 76.98 24.46
N ASN A 447 18.03 76.21 24.36
CA ASN A 447 17.96 74.81 24.79
C ASN A 447 18.29 73.86 23.63
N SER A 448 18.92 72.71 23.90
CA SER A 448 18.98 71.65 22.91
C SER A 448 17.72 70.78 23.01
N VAL A 449 17.14 70.40 21.88
CA VAL A 449 15.92 69.58 21.83
C VAL A 449 16.10 68.38 20.91
N THR A 450 15.41 67.29 21.23
CA THR A 450 15.43 66.04 20.44
C THR A 450 14.00 65.59 20.18
N TYR A 451 13.67 65.27 18.93
CA TYR A 451 12.33 64.84 18.53
C TYR A 451 12.32 64.00 17.25
N ASP A 452 11.27 63.19 17.10
CA ASP A 452 11.02 62.38 15.89
C ASP A 452 10.32 63.21 14.82
N SER A 453 10.93 63.34 13.64
CA SER A 453 10.36 64.01 12.47
C SER A 453 10.32 63.08 11.27
N ALA A 454 9.66 63.52 10.21
CA ALA A 454 9.69 62.85 8.92
C ALA A 454 9.70 63.89 7.80
N ILE A 455 10.46 63.62 6.76
CA ILE A 455 10.56 64.48 5.59
C ILE A 455 10.20 63.72 4.33
N ILE A 456 9.83 64.46 3.29
CA ILE A 456 9.80 63.97 1.91
C ILE A 456 11.13 64.35 1.25
N ASP A 457 11.84 63.34 0.78
CA ASP A 457 13.09 63.55 0.04
C ASP A 457 12.83 64.15 -1.36
N GLY A 458 13.88 64.60 -2.04
CA GLY A 458 13.79 65.21 -3.38
C GLY A 458 13.25 64.29 -4.48
N LYS A 459 13.01 63.00 -4.19
CA LYS A 459 12.35 62.04 -5.09
C LYS A 459 10.93 61.68 -4.66
N GLY A 460 10.40 62.33 -3.63
CA GLY A 460 9.04 62.11 -3.15
C GLY A 460 8.89 60.93 -2.17
N HIS A 461 9.97 60.35 -1.64
CA HIS A 461 9.87 59.28 -0.64
C HIS A 461 9.89 59.85 0.77
N GLU A 462 9.08 59.26 1.64
CA GLU A 462 9.09 59.58 3.07
C GLU A 462 10.30 58.94 3.77
N ILE A 463 10.98 59.72 4.59
CA ILE A 463 12.11 59.28 5.41
C ILE A 463 11.85 59.67 6.86
N GLN A 464 12.00 58.70 7.78
CA GLN A 464 11.83 58.89 9.21
C GLN A 464 13.16 59.31 9.85
N LEU A 465 13.14 60.40 10.62
CA LEU A 465 14.33 61.03 11.19
C LEU A 465 14.17 61.23 12.71
N SER A 466 15.21 60.92 13.48
CA SER A 466 15.38 61.46 14.84
C SER A 466 16.26 62.70 14.75
N VAL A 467 15.72 63.85 15.15
CA VAL A 467 16.37 65.16 14.97
C VAL A 467 16.76 65.73 16.32
N ILE A 468 18.04 66.07 16.46
CA ILE A 468 18.58 66.86 17.55
C ILE A 468 18.85 68.27 17.02
N MET A 469 18.31 69.29 17.67
CA MET A 469 18.62 70.69 17.40
C MET A 469 19.50 71.25 18.50
N ILE A 470 20.60 71.87 18.12
CA ILE A 470 21.60 72.46 19.01
C ILE A 470 21.77 73.94 18.64
N PRO A 471 21.48 74.88 19.56
CA PRO A 471 21.69 76.29 19.30
C PRO A 471 23.18 76.66 19.30
N MET A 472 23.59 77.42 18.29
CA MET A 472 24.92 78.02 18.22
C MET A 472 24.85 79.50 18.61
N LYS A 473 25.55 79.86 19.69
CA LYS A 473 25.66 81.24 20.16
C LYS A 473 26.84 81.95 19.51
N THR A 474 26.64 83.20 19.13
CA THR A 474 27.69 84.13 18.73
C THR A 474 27.41 85.47 19.40
N ASN A 475 28.34 86.01 20.19
CA ASN A 475 28.17 87.23 21.00
C ASN A 475 26.88 87.18 21.88
N ASP A 476 26.73 86.13 22.69
CA ASP A 476 25.61 85.91 23.63
C ASP A 476 24.19 85.88 23.03
N ARG A 477 24.06 85.77 21.71
CA ARG A 477 22.79 85.52 21.01
C ARG A 477 22.89 84.27 20.16
N VAL A 478 21.81 83.47 20.11
CA VAL A 478 21.73 82.31 19.21
C VAL A 478 21.68 82.85 17.78
N ALA A 479 22.76 82.65 17.03
CA ALA A 479 22.89 83.10 15.65
C ALA A 479 22.36 82.05 14.67
N HIS A 480 22.57 80.76 14.98
CA HIS A 480 22.21 79.64 14.11
C HIS A 480 21.76 78.43 14.94
N VAL A 481 21.06 77.49 14.31
CA VAL A 481 20.71 76.20 14.92
C VAL A 481 21.31 75.08 14.06
N VAL A 482 22.09 74.20 14.69
CA VAL A 482 22.59 72.98 14.06
C VAL A 482 21.56 71.89 14.25
N GLY A 483 21.05 71.34 13.15
CA GLY A 483 20.24 70.12 13.15
C GLY A 483 21.11 68.91 12.84
N ILE A 484 21.06 67.90 13.70
CA ILE A 484 21.61 66.57 13.43
C ILE A 484 20.42 65.62 13.31
N ALA A 485 20.19 65.10 12.11
CA ALA A 485 19.14 64.15 11.81
C ALA A 485 19.71 62.76 11.54
N GLU A 486 19.30 61.78 12.35
CA GLU A 486 19.61 60.37 12.15
C GLU A 486 18.46 59.69 11.42
N ASN A 487 18.76 59.00 10.31
CA ASN A 487 17.77 58.22 9.58
C ASN A 487 17.48 56.91 10.33
N ILE A 488 16.30 56.82 10.92
CA ILE A 488 15.84 55.67 11.71
C ILE A 488 14.95 54.70 10.91
N THR A 489 14.81 54.91 9.60
CA THR A 489 13.94 54.10 8.73
C THR A 489 14.32 52.61 8.78
N ALA A 490 15.60 52.29 8.53
CA ALA A 490 16.08 50.90 8.54
C ALA A 490 16.04 50.22 9.92
N GLN A 491 16.15 51.00 11.00
CA GLN A 491 16.02 50.47 12.36
C GLN A 491 14.56 50.14 12.69
N ARG A 492 13.62 51.00 12.27
CA ARG A 492 12.18 50.74 12.40
C ARG A 492 11.75 49.57 11.51
N GLU A 493 12.31 49.44 10.31
CA GLU A 493 12.09 48.28 9.44
C GLU A 493 12.58 46.98 10.10
N ARG A 494 13.79 46.93 10.67
CA ARG A 494 14.27 45.75 11.41
C ARG A 494 13.43 45.40 12.64
N ALA A 495 12.98 46.41 13.37
CA ALA A 495 12.07 46.20 14.50
C ALA A 495 10.72 45.66 14.02
N TRP A 496 10.24 46.11 12.86
CA TRP A 496 9.05 45.59 12.21
C TRP A 496 9.26 44.15 11.71
N GLU A 497 10.36 43.85 11.02
CA GLU A 497 10.71 42.49 10.55
C GLU A 497 10.81 41.50 11.72
N LEU A 498 11.38 41.91 12.86
CA LEU A 498 11.43 41.07 14.05
C LEU A 498 10.02 40.81 14.60
N LYS A 499 9.16 41.83 14.60
CA LYS A 499 7.76 41.70 15.01
C LYS A 499 6.98 40.79 14.05
N GLU A 500 7.18 40.96 12.75
CA GLU A 500 6.57 40.14 11.69
C GLU A 500 7.05 38.69 11.76
N SER A 501 8.35 38.46 11.97
CA SER A 501 8.92 37.12 12.14
C SER A 501 8.33 36.41 13.35
N LYS A 502 8.20 37.11 14.50
CA LYS A 502 7.53 36.56 15.69
C LYS A 502 6.05 36.24 15.42
N GLN A 503 5.34 37.13 14.73
CA GLN A 503 3.93 36.89 14.35
C GLN A 503 3.79 35.70 13.40
N MET A 504 4.70 35.55 12.43
CA MET A 504 4.71 34.42 11.49
C MET A 504 4.96 33.09 12.21
N LEU A 505 5.90 33.04 13.16
CA LEU A 505 6.15 31.84 13.97
C LEU A 505 4.91 31.44 14.79
N GLN A 506 4.23 32.43 15.38
CA GLN A 506 2.99 32.21 16.12
C GLN A 506 1.89 31.66 15.20
N LEU A 507 1.71 32.24 14.01
CA LEU A 507 0.75 31.76 13.00
C LEU A 507 1.03 30.32 12.57
N VAL A 508 2.30 29.95 12.36
CA VAL A 508 2.69 28.58 12.04
C VAL A 508 2.31 27.63 13.17
N ILE A 509 2.66 27.97 14.42
CA ILE A 509 2.34 27.14 15.59
C ILE A 509 0.83 26.99 15.79
N ASP A 510 0.05 28.03 15.53
CA ASP A 510 -1.41 27.99 15.70
C ASP A 510 -2.13 27.21 14.60
N HIS A 511 -1.54 27.06 13.42
CA HIS A 511 -2.15 26.35 12.29
C HIS A 511 -1.58 24.96 12.02
N ILE A 512 -0.58 24.50 12.79
CA ILE A 512 -0.19 23.08 12.74
C ILE A 512 -1.29 22.21 13.36
N PRO A 513 -1.61 21.06 12.75
CA PRO A 513 -2.66 20.17 13.27
C PRO A 513 -2.26 19.45 14.57
N GLN A 514 -0.98 19.50 14.92
CA GLN A 514 -0.44 18.94 16.16
C GLN A 514 -0.88 19.79 17.35
N ARG A 515 -1.29 19.17 18.45
CA ARG A 515 -1.48 19.90 19.72
C ARG A 515 -0.13 20.13 20.34
N VAL A 516 0.18 21.38 20.67
CA VAL A 516 1.48 21.78 21.22
C VAL A 516 1.26 22.59 22.48
N PHE A 517 1.99 22.26 23.54
CA PHE A 517 2.00 22.99 24.80
C PHE A 517 3.40 23.04 25.39
N TRP A 518 3.65 24.02 26.26
CA TRP A 518 4.87 24.03 27.04
C TRP A 518 4.59 24.39 28.50
N LYS A 519 5.32 23.73 29.40
CA LYS A 519 5.21 23.90 30.86
C LYS A 519 6.52 24.39 31.45
N ASN A 520 6.44 25.09 32.57
CA ASN A 520 7.61 25.42 33.39
C ASN A 520 8.13 24.17 34.14
N THR A 521 9.25 24.30 34.86
CA THR A 521 9.82 23.22 35.67
C THR A 521 8.98 22.81 36.88
N LYS A 522 7.95 23.60 37.25
CA LYS A 522 6.93 23.27 38.26
C LYS A 522 5.69 22.59 37.65
N LEU A 523 5.72 22.33 36.34
CA LEU A 523 4.66 21.72 35.54
C LEU A 523 3.39 22.58 35.42
N ASP A 524 3.51 23.90 35.50
CA ASP A 524 2.43 24.82 35.15
C ASP A 524 2.55 25.22 33.68
N TYR A 525 1.43 25.37 32.99
CA TYR A 525 1.41 25.73 31.58
C TYR A 525 1.92 27.17 31.38
N LEU A 526 2.86 27.32 30.45
CA LEU A 526 3.40 28.59 30.00
C LEU A 526 2.77 29.06 28.68
N GLY A 527 2.11 28.15 27.97
CA GLY A 527 1.39 28.44 26.74
C GLY A 527 1.10 27.18 25.92
N CYS A 528 0.30 27.36 24.88
CA CYS A 528 -0.07 26.32 23.93
C CYS A 528 -0.41 26.92 22.57
N ASN A 529 -0.61 26.07 21.57
CA ASN A 529 -1.19 26.48 20.30
C ASN A 529 -2.72 26.41 20.30
N LYS A 530 -3.35 26.95 19.25
CA LYS A 530 -4.82 26.92 19.12
C LYS A 530 -5.42 25.51 19.16
N ALA A 531 -4.81 24.52 18.51
CA ALA A 531 -5.31 23.14 18.52
C ALA A 531 -5.37 22.53 19.93
N PHE A 532 -4.36 22.78 20.77
CA PHE A 532 -4.37 22.33 22.17
C PHE A 532 -5.41 23.11 23.01
N CYS A 533 -5.51 24.42 22.78
CA CYS A 533 -6.48 25.29 23.45
C CYS A 533 -7.92 24.79 23.26
N ASP A 534 -8.25 24.36 22.04
CA ASP A 534 -9.58 23.83 21.69
C ASP A 534 -9.85 22.51 22.43
N ASP A 535 -8.88 21.59 22.47
CA ASP A 535 -8.99 20.34 23.22
C ASP A 535 -9.13 20.58 24.74
N ALA A 536 -8.50 21.64 25.25
CA ALA A 536 -8.57 22.07 26.64
C ALA A 536 -9.91 22.73 27.01
N GLY A 537 -10.77 23.03 26.03
CA GLY A 537 -12.03 23.73 26.22
C GLY A 537 -11.87 25.23 26.52
N LEU A 538 -10.75 25.84 26.11
CA LEU A 538 -10.45 27.24 26.30
C LEU A 538 -10.75 28.05 25.02
N GLU A 539 -11.17 29.31 25.17
CA GLU A 539 -11.49 30.17 24.02
C GLU A 539 -10.21 30.72 23.37
N GLN A 540 -9.24 31.11 24.20
CA GLN A 540 -7.99 31.74 23.79
C GLN A 540 -6.76 31.06 24.42
N PRO A 541 -5.67 30.82 23.67
CA PRO A 541 -4.47 30.14 24.18
C PRO A 541 -3.87 30.81 25.43
N GLU A 542 -4.00 32.12 25.57
CA GLU A 542 -3.48 32.89 26.70
C GLU A 542 -4.13 32.49 28.05
N GLN A 543 -5.35 31.93 28.03
CA GLN A 543 -6.07 31.49 29.23
C GLN A 543 -5.42 30.27 29.90
N ILE A 544 -4.52 29.57 29.20
CA ILE A 544 -3.81 28.42 29.76
C ILE A 544 -2.69 28.81 30.71
N ILE A 545 -2.17 30.04 30.59
CA ILE A 545 -0.95 30.45 31.29
C ILE A 545 -1.19 30.42 32.80
N GLY A 546 -0.37 29.65 33.50
CA GLY A 546 -0.44 29.44 34.95
C GLY A 546 -1.41 28.34 35.42
N LYS A 547 -2.15 27.69 34.52
CA LYS A 547 -2.98 26.52 34.86
C LYS A 547 -2.13 25.27 35.10
N SER A 548 -2.70 24.30 35.81
CA SER A 548 -2.18 22.95 35.99
C SER A 548 -3.01 21.92 35.22
N ASP A 549 -2.51 20.69 35.08
CA ASP A 549 -3.26 19.57 34.49
C ASP A 549 -4.61 19.30 35.19
N PHE A 550 -4.72 19.67 36.48
CA PHE A 550 -5.96 19.56 37.27
C PHE A 550 -7.05 20.56 36.85
N ASP A 551 -6.69 21.63 36.15
CA ASP A 551 -7.62 22.70 35.76
C ASP A 551 -8.24 22.46 34.37
N LEU A 552 -7.89 21.36 33.69
CA LEU A 552 -8.18 21.10 32.28
C LEU A 552 -9.07 19.86 32.09
N ALA A 553 -9.57 19.65 30.87
CA ALA A 553 -10.57 18.62 30.54
C ALA A 553 -10.13 17.17 30.83
N TRP A 554 -8.85 16.94 31.07
CA TRP A 554 -8.23 15.64 31.40
C TRP A 554 -7.77 15.56 32.86
N HIS A 555 -8.37 16.34 33.77
CA HIS A 555 -8.01 16.34 35.20
C HIS A 555 -7.99 14.92 35.82
N ALA A 556 -8.79 13.97 35.30
CA ALA A 556 -8.81 12.57 35.74
C ALA A 556 -7.48 11.83 35.49
N SER A 557 -6.66 12.30 34.55
CA SER A 557 -5.34 11.77 34.22
C SER A 557 -4.19 12.66 34.72
N ALA A 558 -4.47 13.76 35.43
CA ALA A 558 -3.49 14.77 35.82
C ALA A 558 -2.31 14.20 36.61
N ASP A 559 -2.56 13.35 37.61
CA ASP A 559 -1.49 12.75 38.43
C ASP A 559 -0.51 11.92 37.59
N SER A 560 -1.03 11.10 36.68
CA SER A 560 -0.22 10.29 35.77
C SER A 560 0.61 11.17 34.84
N SER A 561 -0.02 12.17 34.22
CA SER A 561 0.66 13.10 33.31
C SER A 561 1.77 13.87 34.02
N ARG A 562 1.52 14.39 35.22
CA ARG A 562 2.53 15.15 36.00
C ARG A 562 3.68 14.27 36.47
N THR A 563 3.40 13.03 36.88
CA THR A 563 4.45 12.07 37.27
C THR A 563 5.39 11.80 36.10
N GLU A 564 4.84 11.58 34.91
CA GLU A 564 5.65 11.40 33.71
C GLU A 564 6.42 12.67 33.32
N ASP A 565 5.78 13.83 33.35
CA ASP A 565 6.41 15.11 33.01
C ASP A 565 7.60 15.40 33.94
N ALA A 566 7.43 15.16 35.24
CA ALA A 566 8.49 15.29 36.24
C ALA A 566 9.66 14.33 35.97
N ALA A 567 9.36 13.08 35.59
CA ALA A 567 10.39 12.10 35.24
C ALA A 567 11.16 12.50 33.96
N THR A 568 10.48 13.02 32.94
CA THR A 568 11.12 13.53 31.72
C THR A 568 12.04 14.71 32.01
N LEU A 569 11.59 15.67 32.84
CA LEU A 569 12.42 16.79 33.26
C LEU A 569 13.62 16.34 34.10
N ALA A 570 13.43 15.44 35.06
CA ALA A 570 14.50 14.95 35.94
C ALA A 570 15.57 14.16 35.18
N THR A 571 15.18 13.38 34.17
CA THR A 571 16.12 12.60 33.35
C THR A 571 16.80 13.42 32.26
N GLY A 572 16.23 14.56 31.88
CA GLY A 572 16.69 15.38 30.74
C GLY A 572 16.58 14.67 29.39
N LYS A 573 15.88 13.53 29.31
CA LYS A 573 15.76 12.71 28.08
C LYS A 573 14.36 12.83 27.49
N ALA A 574 14.29 13.15 26.21
CA ALA A 574 13.03 13.20 25.48
C ALA A 574 12.37 11.81 25.39
N LYS A 575 11.06 11.75 25.61
CA LYS A 575 10.21 10.57 25.37
C LYS A 575 9.35 10.89 24.14
N VAL A 576 9.61 10.22 23.02
CA VAL A 576 9.07 10.63 21.71
C VAL A 576 8.16 9.55 21.14
N ASN A 577 7.03 9.96 20.54
CA ASN A 577 6.08 9.13 19.79
C ASN A 577 5.57 7.88 20.53
N TYR A 578 5.37 7.95 21.84
CA TYR A 578 4.76 6.85 22.58
C TYR A 578 3.23 7.00 22.57
N GLU A 579 2.54 5.87 22.64
CA GLU A 579 1.08 5.83 22.72
C GLU A 579 0.64 5.80 24.18
N GLU A 580 -0.36 6.61 24.52
CA GLU A 580 -0.97 6.65 25.84
C GLU A 580 -2.49 6.79 25.74
N GLN A 581 -3.18 6.42 26.81
CA GLN A 581 -4.62 6.62 26.93
C GLN A 581 -4.86 7.81 27.86
N GLN A 582 -5.77 8.69 27.48
CA GLN A 582 -6.23 9.79 28.30
C GLN A 582 -7.73 9.67 28.51
N ASN A 583 -8.14 9.80 29.77
CA ASN A 583 -9.55 9.82 30.13
C ASN A 583 -10.04 11.27 30.12
N ARG A 584 -11.10 11.54 29.35
CA ARG A 584 -11.80 12.82 29.37
C ARG A 584 -12.79 12.89 30.53
N ALA A 585 -13.14 14.12 30.92
CA ALA A 585 -14.13 14.38 31.97
C ALA A 585 -15.53 13.79 31.68
N ASP A 586 -15.87 13.53 30.41
CA ASP A 586 -17.13 12.88 30.00
C ASP A 586 -17.10 11.34 30.10
N GLY A 587 -15.99 10.75 30.54
CA GLY A 587 -15.79 9.31 30.65
C GLY A 587 -15.32 8.63 29.36
N SER A 588 -15.15 9.37 28.25
CA SER A 588 -14.57 8.83 27.03
C SER A 588 -13.05 8.63 27.15
N VAL A 589 -12.55 7.57 26.52
CA VAL A 589 -11.10 7.26 26.46
C VAL A 589 -10.58 7.65 25.08
N VAL A 590 -9.53 8.45 25.07
CA VAL A 590 -8.85 8.92 23.87
C VAL A 590 -7.48 8.26 23.79
N TRP A 591 -7.09 7.84 22.60
CA TRP A 591 -5.75 7.36 22.32
C TRP A 591 -4.90 8.49 21.77
N LEU A 592 -3.78 8.77 22.45
CA LEU A 592 -2.87 9.84 22.09
C LEU A 592 -1.52 9.28 21.69
N ARG A 593 -0.91 9.86 20.65
CA ARG A 593 0.51 9.68 20.33
C ARG A 593 1.26 10.92 20.78
N THR A 594 2.04 10.79 21.85
CA THR A 594 2.62 11.91 22.58
C THR A 594 4.15 11.93 22.47
N SER A 595 4.71 13.14 22.42
CA SER A 595 6.13 13.40 22.66
C SER A 595 6.32 14.48 23.72
N LYS A 596 7.26 14.24 24.63
CA LYS A 596 7.65 15.15 25.72
C LYS A 596 9.14 15.41 25.65
N ILE A 597 9.53 16.66 25.44
CA ILE A 597 10.88 17.09 25.13
C ILE A 597 11.30 18.16 26.13
N PRO A 598 12.33 17.93 26.98
CA PRO A 598 12.86 18.98 27.83
C PRO A 598 13.58 20.02 26.97
N LEU A 599 13.28 21.31 27.21
CA LEU A 599 13.91 22.45 26.55
C LEU A 599 14.95 23.05 27.47
N SER A 600 16.16 23.26 26.96
CA SER A 600 17.26 23.89 27.69
C SER A 600 17.55 25.30 27.23
N ASN A 601 18.05 26.14 28.13
CA ASN A 601 18.60 27.46 27.81
C ASN A 601 19.99 27.34 27.14
N ILE A 602 20.58 28.49 26.81
CA ILE A 602 21.93 28.57 26.21
C ILE A 602 23.03 28.00 27.12
N ASP A 603 22.80 27.95 28.42
CA ASP A 603 23.72 27.43 29.43
C ASP A 603 23.54 25.92 29.67
N GLY A 604 22.59 25.29 28.97
CA GLY A 604 22.31 23.84 29.03
C GLY A 604 21.32 23.41 30.12
N GLU A 605 20.83 24.35 30.94
CA GLU A 605 19.86 24.07 32.01
C GLU A 605 18.45 23.89 31.44
N THR A 606 17.74 22.84 31.87
CA THR A 606 16.35 22.61 31.45
C THR A 606 15.42 23.66 32.07
N VAL A 607 14.78 24.46 31.21
CA VAL A 607 13.91 25.58 31.60
C VAL A 607 12.42 25.32 31.38
N ALA A 608 12.08 24.38 30.50
CA ALA A 608 10.69 24.06 30.17
C ALA A 608 10.53 22.63 29.66
N LEU A 609 9.30 22.16 29.61
CA LEU A 609 8.90 20.92 28.93
C LEU A 609 8.06 21.30 27.71
N LEU A 610 8.44 20.85 26.52
CA LEU A 610 7.62 20.90 25.31
C LEU A 610 6.86 19.58 25.18
N GLY A 611 5.54 19.66 25.21
CA GLY A 611 4.65 18.53 24.95
C GLY A 611 3.95 18.71 23.61
N LEU A 612 3.84 17.61 22.88
CA LEU A 612 3.01 17.56 21.67
C LEU A 612 2.30 16.22 21.58
N TYR A 613 1.05 16.23 21.11
CA TYR A 613 0.30 15.00 20.91
C TYR A 613 -0.63 15.07 19.70
N GLU A 614 -0.96 13.89 19.20
CA GLU A 614 -1.93 13.64 18.14
C GLU A 614 -3.00 12.67 18.66
N ASP A 615 -4.26 12.97 18.40
CA ASP A 615 -5.36 12.05 18.67
C ASP A 615 -5.40 10.97 17.58
N ILE A 616 -5.13 9.72 17.98
CA ILE A 616 -5.12 8.54 17.13
C ILE A 616 -6.32 7.62 17.40
N THR A 617 -7.36 8.10 18.08
CA THR A 617 -8.53 7.31 18.47
C THR A 617 -9.24 6.71 17.27
N LEU A 618 -9.51 7.51 16.23
CA LEU A 618 -10.16 7.03 15.00
C LEU A 618 -9.33 5.93 14.32
N ARG A 619 -8.00 6.10 14.30
CA ARG A 619 -7.09 5.10 13.74
C ARG A 619 -7.18 3.78 14.52
N LYS A 620 -7.17 3.82 15.86
CA LYS A 620 -7.32 2.62 16.71
C LYS A 620 -8.68 1.96 16.52
N GLN A 621 -9.75 2.74 16.38
CA GLN A 621 -11.09 2.22 16.08
C GLN A 621 -11.14 1.52 14.71
N MET A 622 -10.55 2.12 13.68
CA MET A 622 -10.44 1.51 12.34
C MET A 622 -9.60 0.24 12.36
N GLU A 623 -8.46 0.23 13.06
CA GLU A 623 -7.62 -0.96 13.24
C GLU A 623 -8.40 -2.09 13.93
N SER A 624 -9.20 -1.76 14.95
CA SER A 624 -10.07 -2.73 15.63
C SER A 624 -11.17 -3.26 14.71
N GLN A 625 -11.83 -2.40 13.93
CA GLN A 625 -12.85 -2.81 12.98
C GLN A 625 -12.28 -3.68 11.86
N LEU A 626 -11.11 -3.35 11.34
CA LEU A 626 -10.40 -4.18 10.35
C LEU A 626 -10.06 -5.56 10.92
N ARG A 627 -9.61 -5.62 12.18
CA ARG A 627 -9.37 -6.90 12.87
C ARG A 627 -10.67 -7.69 13.05
N GLU A 628 -11.79 -7.04 13.37
CA GLU A 628 -13.08 -7.70 13.48
C GLU A 628 -13.53 -8.28 12.13
N LEU A 629 -13.42 -7.50 11.04
CA LEU A 629 -13.77 -7.94 9.68
C LEU A 629 -12.85 -9.06 9.16
N ALA A 630 -11.58 -9.05 9.55
CA ALA A 630 -10.62 -10.08 9.15
C ALA A 630 -10.90 -11.44 9.81
N HIS A 631 -11.61 -11.46 10.95
CA HIS A 631 -11.75 -12.66 11.78
C HIS A 631 -13.19 -13.15 11.99
N TYR A 632 -14.19 -12.27 11.85
CA TYR A 632 -15.58 -12.60 12.13
C TYR A 632 -16.48 -12.40 10.90
N ASP A 633 -17.54 -13.20 10.81
CA ASP A 633 -18.59 -13.07 9.80
C ASP A 633 -19.42 -11.80 10.03
N GLY A 634 -19.60 -11.01 8.97
CA GLY A 634 -20.24 -9.69 9.05
C GLY A 634 -21.69 -9.72 9.51
N LEU A 635 -22.41 -10.82 9.24
CA LEU A 635 -23.81 -11.00 9.62
C LEU A 635 -23.97 -11.64 11.00
N THR A 636 -23.33 -12.79 11.22
CA THR A 636 -23.59 -13.63 12.40
C THR A 636 -22.66 -13.35 13.59
N LYS A 637 -21.57 -12.60 13.37
CA LYS A 637 -20.51 -12.34 14.36
C LYS A 637 -19.82 -13.60 14.91
N LEU A 638 -20.01 -14.74 14.25
CA LEU A 638 -19.21 -15.96 14.48
C LEU A 638 -17.86 -15.82 13.80
N ALA A 639 -16.93 -16.73 14.08
CA ALA A 639 -15.67 -16.77 13.33
C ALA A 639 -15.93 -16.93 11.83
N ASN A 640 -15.16 -16.23 11.00
CA ASN A 640 -15.20 -16.42 9.56
C ASN A 640 -14.34 -17.62 9.14
N ARG A 641 -14.37 -17.94 7.83
CA ARG A 641 -13.58 -19.03 7.25
C ARG A 641 -12.10 -18.93 7.58
N THR A 642 -11.48 -17.76 7.42
CA THR A 642 -10.04 -17.58 7.68
C THR A 642 -9.68 -17.88 9.14
N PHE A 643 -10.42 -17.29 10.09
CA PHE A 643 -10.18 -17.50 11.51
C PHE A 643 -10.36 -18.95 11.94
N PHE A 644 -11.37 -19.63 11.39
CA PHE A 644 -11.63 -21.04 11.65
C PHE A 644 -10.47 -21.93 11.19
N TYR A 645 -9.99 -21.74 9.96
CA TYR A 645 -8.88 -22.51 9.41
C TYR A 645 -7.59 -22.29 10.22
N ASP A 646 -7.30 -21.04 10.62
CA ASP A 646 -6.15 -20.74 11.48
C ASP A 646 -6.24 -21.47 12.82
N HIS A 647 -7.42 -21.50 13.46
CA HIS A 647 -7.63 -22.20 14.73
C HIS A 647 -7.57 -23.72 14.58
N LEU A 648 -8.07 -24.26 13.47
CA LEU A 648 -7.97 -25.68 13.16
C LEU A 648 -6.50 -26.10 12.99
N GLU A 649 -5.70 -25.33 12.26
CA GLU A 649 -4.26 -25.58 12.11
C GLU A 649 -3.52 -25.48 13.46
N GLN A 650 -3.90 -24.53 14.31
CA GLN A 650 -3.36 -24.41 15.67
C GLN A 650 -3.71 -25.63 16.53
N ALA A 651 -4.96 -26.11 16.47
CA ALA A 651 -5.39 -27.32 17.19
C ALA A 651 -4.62 -28.56 16.71
N ILE A 652 -4.42 -28.70 15.40
CA ILE A 652 -3.58 -29.77 14.81
C ILE A 652 -2.15 -29.67 15.32
N ALA A 653 -1.52 -28.49 15.25
CA ALA A 653 -0.16 -28.26 15.72
C ALA A 653 0.00 -28.50 17.24
N ARG A 654 -1.05 -28.21 18.02
CA ARG A 654 -1.09 -28.46 19.45
C ARG A 654 -1.15 -29.96 19.75
N ILE A 655 -2.05 -30.71 19.12
CA ILE A 655 -2.15 -32.17 19.32
C ILE A 655 -0.88 -32.90 18.86
N LYS A 656 -0.26 -32.44 17.76
CA LYS A 656 1.04 -32.97 17.31
C LYS A 656 2.12 -32.86 18.39
N ARG A 657 2.12 -31.77 19.18
CA ARG A 657 3.11 -31.51 20.23
C ARG A 657 2.78 -32.15 21.58
N LYS A 658 1.54 -32.03 22.04
CA LYS A 658 1.14 -32.37 23.42
C LYS A 658 0.25 -33.62 23.53
N GLY A 659 -0.16 -34.22 22.42
CA GLY A 659 -1.21 -35.24 22.42
C GLY A 659 -2.60 -34.64 22.64
N GLY A 660 -3.58 -35.47 22.98
CA GLY A 660 -4.99 -35.09 23.13
C GLY A 660 -5.85 -35.45 21.92
N GLN A 661 -7.12 -35.05 21.95
CA GLN A 661 -8.11 -35.25 20.89
C GLN A 661 -8.91 -33.97 20.67
N PHE A 662 -9.34 -33.75 19.42
CA PHE A 662 -10.35 -32.75 19.07
C PHE A 662 -11.30 -33.36 18.04
N ALA A 663 -12.51 -32.81 17.96
CA ALA A 663 -13.48 -33.15 16.94
C ALA A 663 -13.85 -31.90 16.12
N LEU A 664 -14.14 -32.13 14.85
CA LEU A 664 -14.70 -31.11 13.95
C LEU A 664 -16.12 -31.53 13.62
N MET A 665 -17.06 -30.60 13.74
CA MET A 665 -18.41 -30.74 13.22
C MET A 665 -18.60 -29.80 12.04
N TYR A 666 -19.22 -30.31 10.99
CA TYR A 666 -19.63 -29.53 9.82
C TYR A 666 -21.14 -29.69 9.68
N PHE A 667 -21.87 -28.59 9.51
CA PHE A 667 -23.32 -28.63 9.49
C PHE A 667 -23.94 -27.43 8.77
N ASP A 668 -25.17 -27.60 8.31
CA ASP A 668 -25.95 -26.51 7.73
C ASP A 668 -27.41 -26.52 8.19
N ILE A 669 -28.13 -25.46 7.79
CA ILE A 669 -29.56 -25.33 8.04
C ILE A 669 -30.31 -26.11 6.95
N ASP A 670 -31.05 -27.13 7.37
CA ASP A 670 -31.80 -27.95 6.43
C ASP A 670 -32.86 -27.12 5.70
N ARG A 671 -32.84 -27.21 4.35
CA ARG A 671 -33.78 -26.50 3.47
C ARG A 671 -33.75 -24.97 3.61
N PHE A 672 -32.61 -24.39 3.99
CA PHE A 672 -32.45 -22.94 4.08
C PHE A 672 -32.84 -22.20 2.80
N LYS A 673 -32.49 -22.75 1.63
CA LYS A 673 -32.90 -22.20 0.33
C LYS A 673 -34.42 -22.03 0.21
N SER A 674 -35.21 -22.99 0.70
CA SER A 674 -36.67 -22.88 0.68
C SER A 674 -37.19 -21.74 1.58
N VAL A 675 -36.50 -21.42 2.68
CA VAL A 675 -36.82 -20.26 3.52
C VAL A 675 -36.58 -18.97 2.74
N ASN A 676 -35.42 -18.84 2.10
CA ASN A 676 -35.10 -17.67 1.28
C ASN A 676 -36.07 -17.49 0.11
N ASP A 677 -36.38 -18.58 -0.59
CA ASP A 677 -37.28 -18.56 -1.75
C ASP A 677 -38.73 -18.20 -1.34
N THR A 678 -39.14 -18.55 -0.11
CA THR A 678 -40.52 -18.29 0.38
C THR A 678 -40.67 -16.93 1.06
N TYR A 679 -39.68 -16.51 1.86
CA TYR A 679 -39.80 -15.35 2.77
C TYR A 679 -38.82 -14.21 2.46
N GLY A 680 -37.91 -14.40 1.49
CA GLY A 680 -36.90 -13.42 1.10
C GLY A 680 -35.62 -13.51 1.92
N HIS A 681 -34.55 -12.89 1.39
CA HIS A 681 -33.21 -12.94 1.98
C HIS A 681 -33.11 -12.28 3.36
N ASP A 682 -33.87 -11.22 3.64
CA ASP A 682 -33.85 -10.54 4.95
C ASP A 682 -34.30 -11.48 6.09
N VAL A 683 -35.31 -12.32 5.82
CA VAL A 683 -35.79 -13.34 6.77
C VAL A 683 -34.76 -14.46 6.92
N GLY A 684 -34.10 -14.83 5.82
CA GLY A 684 -32.96 -15.75 5.83
C GLY A 684 -31.81 -15.27 6.71
N ASP A 685 -31.43 -14.00 6.58
CA ASP A 685 -30.34 -13.39 7.35
C ASP A 685 -30.65 -13.30 8.85
N ALA A 686 -31.90 -12.97 9.18
CA ALA A 686 -32.38 -12.98 10.56
C ALA A 686 -32.44 -14.41 11.13
N LEU A 687 -32.82 -15.41 10.32
CA LEU A 687 -32.74 -16.82 10.70
C LEU A 687 -31.30 -17.26 10.95
N LEU A 688 -30.35 -16.91 10.07
CA LEU A 688 -28.93 -17.21 10.26
C LEU A 688 -28.39 -16.62 11.57
N THR A 689 -28.78 -15.39 11.88
CA THR A 689 -28.41 -14.71 13.13
C THR A 689 -28.96 -15.44 14.36
N ALA A 690 -30.25 -15.80 14.34
CA ALA A 690 -30.89 -16.54 15.43
C ALA A 690 -30.32 -17.97 15.58
N PHE A 691 -30.02 -18.63 14.46
CA PHE A 691 -29.37 -19.94 14.41
C PHE A 691 -27.97 -19.88 15.06
N SER A 692 -27.19 -18.88 14.69
CA SER A 692 -25.84 -18.63 15.22
C SER A 692 -25.85 -18.39 16.73
N ALA A 693 -26.77 -17.55 17.21
CA ALA A 693 -26.94 -17.29 18.64
C ALA A 693 -27.27 -18.58 19.42
N ARG A 694 -28.11 -19.45 18.83
CA ARG A 694 -28.50 -20.71 19.46
C ARG A 694 -27.37 -21.74 19.49
N ILE A 695 -26.55 -21.84 18.44
CA ILE A 695 -25.33 -22.66 18.46
C ILE A 695 -24.41 -22.20 19.58
N LYS A 696 -24.13 -20.88 19.64
CA LYS A 696 -23.21 -20.29 20.61
C LYS A 696 -23.66 -20.52 22.06
N ALA A 697 -24.97 -20.48 22.32
CA ALA A 697 -25.53 -20.80 23.64
C ALA A 697 -25.45 -22.29 24.02
N THR A 698 -25.20 -23.18 23.06
CA THR A 698 -25.17 -24.64 23.26
C THR A 698 -23.76 -25.18 23.50
N VAL A 699 -22.73 -24.44 23.06
CA VAL A 699 -21.31 -24.83 23.14
C VAL A 699 -20.57 -24.04 24.22
N ARG A 700 -19.32 -24.44 24.53
CA ARG A 700 -18.50 -23.73 25.52
C ARG A 700 -17.80 -22.54 24.86
N ASP A 701 -17.44 -21.53 25.65
CA ASP A 701 -16.69 -20.36 25.15
C ASP A 701 -15.33 -20.71 24.52
N MET A 702 -14.75 -21.85 24.90
CA MET A 702 -13.49 -22.34 24.35
C MET A 702 -13.63 -23.03 22.98
N ASP A 703 -14.85 -23.42 22.60
CA ASP A 703 -15.12 -24.07 21.32
C ASP A 703 -15.25 -23.01 20.22
N VAL A 704 -14.67 -23.25 19.05
CA VAL A 704 -14.69 -22.28 17.96
C VAL A 704 -15.86 -22.60 17.02
N VAL A 705 -16.89 -21.75 17.06
CA VAL A 705 -18.01 -21.78 16.10
C VAL A 705 -17.72 -20.80 14.96
N ALA A 706 -17.84 -21.27 13.73
CA ALA A 706 -17.62 -20.49 12.53
C ALA A 706 -18.78 -20.61 11.55
N ARG A 707 -18.99 -19.55 10.76
CA ARG A 707 -19.81 -19.58 9.55
C ARG A 707 -18.88 -19.48 8.35
N LEU A 708 -18.91 -20.50 7.49
CA LEU A 708 -17.97 -20.63 6.37
C LEU A 708 -18.49 -20.02 5.07
N GLY A 709 -19.80 -19.77 5.00
CA GLY A 709 -20.50 -19.11 3.90
C GLY A 709 -21.92 -19.64 3.75
N GLY A 710 -22.88 -18.82 3.28
CA GLY A 710 -24.26 -19.26 3.09
C GLY A 710 -24.90 -19.78 4.38
N ASP A 711 -25.41 -21.01 4.37
CA ASP A 711 -25.94 -21.77 5.49
C ASP A 711 -24.94 -22.74 6.13
N GLU A 712 -23.66 -22.72 5.73
CA GLU A 712 -22.63 -23.63 6.21
C GLU A 712 -21.95 -23.12 7.49
N PHE A 713 -21.92 -23.98 8.50
CA PHE A 713 -21.30 -23.75 9.79
C PHE A 713 -20.30 -24.86 10.11
N ALA A 714 -19.29 -24.50 10.88
CA ALA A 714 -18.35 -25.45 11.43
C ALA A 714 -18.12 -25.19 12.92
N LEU A 715 -17.85 -26.26 13.66
CA LEU A 715 -17.53 -26.22 15.07
C LEU A 715 -16.28 -27.05 15.35
N LEU A 716 -15.28 -26.41 15.92
CA LEU A 716 -14.09 -27.07 16.43
C LEU A 716 -14.25 -27.29 17.94
N LEU A 717 -14.43 -28.56 18.33
CA LEU A 717 -14.44 -28.99 19.71
C LEU A 717 -13.03 -29.37 20.12
N ASP A 718 -12.36 -28.45 20.79
CA ASP A 718 -10.96 -28.59 21.13
C ASP A 718 -10.79 -29.20 22.54
N ASP A 719 -9.78 -30.05 22.73
CA ASP A 719 -9.48 -30.71 24.00
C ASP A 719 -10.63 -31.58 24.56
N ILE A 720 -11.16 -32.48 23.73
CA ILE A 720 -12.21 -33.42 24.15
C ILE A 720 -11.62 -34.59 24.96
N SER A 721 -12.32 -34.98 26.03
CA SER A 721 -11.91 -36.09 26.91
C SER A 721 -12.09 -37.46 26.26
N ASP A 722 -13.14 -37.61 25.47
CA ASP A 722 -13.56 -38.85 24.82
C ASP A 722 -14.44 -38.53 23.60
N ARG A 723 -14.64 -39.53 22.74
CA ARG A 723 -15.49 -39.36 21.55
C ARG A 723 -16.95 -39.11 21.89
N SER A 724 -17.46 -39.73 22.94
CA SER A 724 -18.84 -39.51 23.40
C SER A 724 -19.10 -38.06 23.80
N ALA A 725 -18.08 -37.27 24.12
CA ALA A 725 -18.22 -35.83 24.35
C ALA A 725 -18.68 -35.10 23.09
N ALA A 726 -18.09 -35.41 21.93
CA ALA A 726 -18.53 -34.82 20.65
C ALA A 726 -19.93 -35.31 20.29
N GLU A 727 -20.27 -36.58 20.53
CA GLU A 727 -21.62 -37.10 20.29
C GLU A 727 -22.69 -36.38 21.12
N ARG A 728 -22.40 -36.16 22.42
CA ARG A 728 -23.29 -35.40 23.30
C ARG A 728 -23.50 -33.97 22.80
N VAL A 729 -22.46 -33.31 22.30
CA VAL A 729 -22.58 -31.95 21.75
C VAL A 729 -23.37 -31.94 20.45
N ALA A 730 -23.12 -32.89 19.54
CA ALA A 730 -23.88 -33.02 18.29
C ALA A 730 -25.37 -33.26 18.56
N GLY A 731 -25.70 -34.18 19.47
CA GLY A 731 -27.09 -34.44 19.87
C GLY A 731 -27.76 -33.23 20.52
N LYS A 732 -27.03 -32.48 21.36
CA LYS A 732 -27.52 -31.21 21.93
C LYS A 732 -27.78 -30.16 20.87
N LEU A 733 -26.90 -30.02 19.88
CA LEU A 733 -27.07 -29.06 18.79
C LEU A 733 -28.31 -29.40 17.95
N VAL A 734 -28.50 -30.66 17.54
CA VAL A 734 -29.69 -31.08 16.80
C VAL A 734 -30.96 -30.77 17.60
N ALA A 735 -31.03 -31.20 18.87
CA ALA A 735 -32.19 -30.95 19.73
C ALA A 735 -32.44 -29.45 19.97
N ALA A 736 -31.39 -28.64 20.05
CA ALA A 736 -31.51 -27.20 20.19
C ALA A 736 -32.14 -26.54 18.95
N MET A 737 -32.04 -27.14 17.76
CA MET A 737 -32.66 -26.57 16.56
C MET A 737 -34.16 -26.86 16.44
N HIS A 738 -34.69 -27.85 17.18
CA HIS A 738 -36.12 -28.24 17.11
C HIS A 738 -37.12 -27.15 17.50
N PRO A 739 -36.93 -26.36 18.58
CA PRO A 739 -37.84 -25.27 18.89
C PRO A 739 -37.89 -24.24 17.75
N PRO A 740 -39.08 -23.71 17.38
CA PRO A 740 -39.18 -22.73 16.31
C PRO A 740 -38.28 -21.51 16.53
N PHE A 741 -37.69 -20.99 15.45
CA PHE A 741 -36.95 -19.73 15.44
C PHE A 741 -37.92 -18.57 15.27
N GLN A 742 -37.95 -17.68 16.27
CA GLN A 742 -38.74 -16.47 16.19
C GLN A 742 -37.98 -15.41 15.38
N VAL A 743 -38.42 -15.16 14.15
CA VAL A 743 -37.86 -14.16 13.25
C VAL A 743 -38.91 -13.08 13.01
N GLY A 744 -38.81 -11.98 13.75
CA GLY A 744 -39.86 -10.96 13.80
C GLY A 744 -41.18 -11.54 14.30
N ARG A 745 -42.22 -11.54 13.46
CA ARG A 745 -43.54 -12.13 13.76
C ARG A 745 -43.69 -13.59 13.30
N LEU A 746 -42.70 -14.14 12.60
CA LEU A 746 -42.75 -15.49 12.05
C LEU A 746 -42.10 -16.50 12.99
N GLY A 747 -42.72 -17.67 13.14
CA GLY A 747 -42.12 -18.85 13.78
C GLY A 747 -41.68 -19.85 12.72
N LEU A 748 -40.37 -19.99 12.51
CA LEU A 748 -39.79 -20.88 11.49
C LEU A 748 -39.26 -22.16 12.15
N SER A 749 -39.76 -23.31 11.71
CA SER A 749 -39.23 -24.60 12.15
C SER A 749 -38.22 -25.11 11.12
N VAL A 750 -36.95 -25.15 11.50
CA VAL A 750 -35.85 -25.68 10.68
C VAL A 750 -35.07 -26.70 11.50
N SER A 751 -34.44 -27.64 10.80
CA SER A 751 -33.55 -28.64 11.40
C SER A 751 -32.10 -28.41 10.95
N THR A 752 -31.18 -29.22 11.46
CA THR A 752 -29.79 -29.22 11.00
C THR A 752 -29.31 -30.64 10.77
N SER A 753 -28.48 -30.81 9.74
CA SER A 753 -27.76 -32.05 9.49
C SER A 753 -26.30 -31.82 9.88
N ILE A 754 -25.75 -32.68 10.75
CA ILE A 754 -24.39 -32.53 11.30
C ILE A 754 -23.51 -33.72 10.92
N GLY A 755 -22.31 -33.46 10.43
CA GLY A 755 -21.26 -34.45 10.27
C GLY A 755 -20.15 -34.26 11.28
N VAL A 756 -19.76 -35.33 11.97
CA VAL A 756 -18.75 -35.30 13.04
C VAL A 756 -17.52 -36.10 12.64
N ALA A 757 -16.35 -35.46 12.59
CA ALA A 757 -15.08 -36.08 12.31
C ALA A 757 -14.10 -35.90 13.49
N PHE A 758 -13.37 -36.96 13.84
CA PHE A 758 -12.34 -36.91 14.87
C PHE A 758 -10.96 -36.76 14.25
N TYR A 759 -10.12 -35.90 14.87
CA TYR A 759 -8.74 -35.78 14.43
C TYR A 759 -7.96 -37.08 14.68
N ARG A 760 -7.18 -37.47 13.68
CA ARG A 760 -6.25 -38.61 13.69
C ARG A 760 -4.89 -38.06 13.32
N ARG A 761 -3.85 -38.53 14.01
CA ARG A 761 -2.47 -38.11 13.76
C ARG A 761 -2.13 -38.31 12.29
N GLY A 762 -1.56 -37.27 11.68
CA GLY A 762 -1.19 -37.27 10.27
C GLY A 762 -2.23 -36.63 9.36
N MET A 763 -3.47 -36.40 9.81
CA MET A 763 -4.47 -35.72 8.99
C MET A 763 -4.16 -34.23 8.82
N SER A 764 -4.44 -33.69 7.63
CA SER A 764 -4.45 -32.25 7.36
C SER A 764 -5.79 -31.61 7.74
N ALA A 765 -5.83 -30.27 7.82
CA ALA A 765 -7.08 -29.52 8.03
C ALA A 765 -8.13 -29.85 6.95
N ASP A 766 -7.73 -29.89 5.68
CA ASP A 766 -8.63 -30.22 4.57
C ASP A 766 -9.18 -31.66 4.64
N GLU A 767 -8.40 -32.61 5.13
CA GLU A 767 -8.84 -34.00 5.26
C GLU A 767 -9.91 -34.18 6.34
N ILE A 768 -9.74 -33.56 7.51
CA ILE A 768 -10.74 -33.66 8.57
C ILE A 768 -12.03 -32.89 8.22
N ILE A 769 -11.92 -31.73 7.54
CA ILE A 769 -13.09 -31.00 7.02
C ILE A 769 -13.85 -31.86 6.01
N ARG A 770 -13.15 -32.47 5.04
CA ARG A 770 -13.76 -33.33 4.03
C ARG A 770 -14.46 -34.55 4.64
N GLN A 771 -13.89 -35.13 5.70
CA GLN A 771 -14.54 -36.22 6.41
C GLN A 771 -15.82 -35.77 7.12
N ALA A 772 -15.80 -34.63 7.80
CA ALA A 772 -16.97 -34.08 8.47
C ALA A 772 -18.07 -33.71 7.46
N ASP A 773 -17.73 -33.05 6.36
CA ASP A 773 -18.67 -32.72 5.28
C ASP A 773 -19.31 -33.98 4.66
N GLY A 774 -18.50 -35.02 4.40
CA GLY A 774 -19.00 -36.31 3.93
C GLY A 774 -19.98 -36.99 4.89
N ALA A 775 -19.73 -36.89 6.20
CA ALA A 775 -20.66 -37.38 7.23
C ALA A 775 -21.95 -36.54 7.28
N MET A 776 -21.85 -35.22 7.14
CA MET A 776 -23.01 -34.32 7.09
C MET A 776 -23.90 -34.65 5.88
N TYR A 777 -23.30 -34.90 4.72
CA TYR A 777 -24.04 -35.34 3.54
C TYR A 777 -24.75 -36.68 3.76
N THR A 778 -24.13 -37.59 4.51
CA THR A 778 -24.75 -38.86 4.90
C THR A 778 -25.96 -38.63 5.81
N ALA A 779 -25.85 -37.72 6.79
CA ALA A 779 -26.98 -37.30 7.64
C ALA A 779 -28.15 -36.77 6.81
N LYS A 780 -27.88 -35.96 5.78
CA LYS A 780 -28.90 -35.44 4.86
C LYS A 780 -29.62 -36.54 4.08
N ARG A 781 -28.88 -37.55 3.60
CA ARG A 781 -29.45 -38.69 2.86
C ARG A 781 -30.24 -39.64 3.76
N ALA A 782 -29.87 -39.73 5.03
CA ALA A 782 -30.55 -40.53 6.03
C ALA A 782 -31.83 -39.87 6.61
N GLY A 783 -32.28 -38.76 6.02
CA GLY A 783 -33.55 -38.12 6.39
C GLY A 783 -33.43 -36.70 6.95
N ARG A 784 -32.21 -36.17 7.12
CA ARG A 784 -31.93 -34.87 7.79
C ARG A 784 -32.27 -34.89 9.28
N ASP A 785 -32.13 -33.75 9.96
CA ASP A 785 -32.44 -33.58 11.39
C ASP A 785 -31.71 -34.59 12.30
N ARG A 786 -30.42 -34.77 12.04
CA ARG A 786 -29.58 -35.76 12.73
C ARG A 786 -28.11 -35.41 12.61
N TYR A 787 -27.30 -36.11 13.40
CA TYR A 787 -25.87 -36.14 13.21
C TYR A 787 -25.43 -37.52 12.70
N GLU A 788 -24.34 -37.54 11.94
CA GLU A 788 -23.63 -38.74 11.53
C GLU A 788 -22.15 -38.61 11.90
N ILE A 789 -21.56 -39.71 12.38
CA ILE A 789 -20.16 -39.77 12.76
C ILE A 789 -19.41 -40.50 11.67
N VAL A 790 -18.23 -40.00 11.31
CA VAL A 790 -17.35 -40.67 10.36
C VAL A 790 -16.99 -42.07 10.89
N ALA A 791 -17.39 -43.10 10.14
CA ALA A 791 -17.06 -44.49 10.44
C ALA A 791 -15.54 -44.69 10.45
N GLU A 792 -15.03 -45.44 11.43
CA GLU A 792 -13.63 -45.84 11.41
C GLU A 792 -13.38 -46.83 10.26
N PRO A 793 -12.24 -46.73 9.56
CA PRO A 793 -11.77 -47.85 8.77
C PRO A 793 -11.54 -49.02 9.73
N VAL A 794 -12.27 -50.12 9.52
CA VAL A 794 -12.02 -51.38 10.20
C VAL A 794 -10.62 -51.81 9.80
N ILE A 795 -9.67 -51.67 10.72
CA ILE A 795 -8.36 -52.32 10.58
C ILE A 795 -8.59 -53.75 11.05
N GLU A 796 -8.81 -54.67 10.11
CA GLU A 796 -8.73 -56.09 10.44
C GLU A 796 -7.32 -56.40 10.96
N PRO A 797 -7.20 -57.12 12.09
CA PRO A 797 -5.93 -57.34 12.79
C PRO A 797 -4.90 -58.15 12.00
#